data_AF-A0A1I1S3C3-F1
#
_entry.id   AF-A0A1I1S3C3-F1
#
_cell.length_a   1.000
_cell.length_b   1.000
_cell.length_c   1.000
_cell.angle_alpha   90.00
_cell.angle_beta   90.00
_cell.angle_gamma   90.00
#
_symmetry.space_group_name_H-M   'P 1'
#
loop_
_entity.id
_entity.type
_entity.pdbx_description
1 polymer ?
#
loop_
_entity_poly.entity_id
_entity_poly.type
_entity_poly.pdbx_seq_one_letter_code
_entity_poly.pdbx_strand_id
1 'polypeptide(L)'
;MIKRRCSRLVRLTLGLLWAVAPGLTQAAPDTVQYQVPMAEAPVFVTQAIDTLPVRGTRVISVMACGMELDFVNRFRAHDSSEDMAAEVLGKVVWSQLGRRRLPLAEFEPGWCTATVTFDRTVICRLFEDECRSTDEATRIAAADKFLDDPIWKALVSPPEGSLPDVAPLQQKLVGFAPPVCATPGFYNVSAVLQDPPDPSIPTDFGRVHLTFRIATACLIAQANTALLNMSRGTQQVGTDGMLCAGRVGKTHGDWDATLKDLIRVAELDRARPILSQEARTRLNDQLIDIDGGPAQERYHLWECGNEERSVGSPQERSDDRDGFDGFMEDLANTLEDLAWILLIIFLIAAAVAVTIFTAGLGGVLLLVLVSVVAAGVATAAALALVLTIPETENHLFLINTTKYLNNQYIMSNGGTGYASDQKNLREWLLEHTQRVVKADFLEYNSRPYQRYSLAAIMNLADFAKDPDVRTGAQLALEYAVAKYAISSNEGRRIVPYRRKREYLFHVDGLPHDPKKWPFNGLFDLSEGADYLHALGLLYFGPSLNLPAGGGNSYAATSAYASQAIYAATSYWRPDEAIFSLAMERGHAPLVHQRIHHDGWEIVSSGASFTITAGGVTTGMPMNTTTDGLDGTILKDTQDGLGAAVPTTLMLAGPPHVAPLFDRKERVRESDTRRSSLERFLRFDGRRAEVGGHAPSYDQNLCVWDGFACGVNLMIPDDLRACMKPDDQRPNWFLVRSDDPACPGYNAGPTFWMAIYNEPRAGNDSRFGPFDNVGLIEIVDGAEMDFETFSTRARQRNPGPGPLMGTGSACNGEYVSVRGTTGQRIGFDCVQVTSVNGTAQPDRDDWPHAGAAPGALGVAPMTSGGDGRVEITSPVTRRRIVLDFTRLDNPMFILLGPP
;
A
#
# COMPACT_ATOMS: atom_id res chain seq x y z
N MET A 1 -28.23 -18.44 -32.59
CA MET A 1 -27.80 -19.77 -32.07
C MET A 1 -26.35 -20.13 -32.40
N ILE A 2 -25.82 -19.81 -33.60
CA ILE A 2 -24.44 -20.14 -34.01
C ILE A 2 -23.36 -19.39 -33.18
N LYS A 3 -23.56 -18.09 -32.87
CA LYS A 3 -22.65 -17.32 -31.98
C LYS A 3 -22.53 -17.89 -30.55
N ARG A 4 -23.61 -18.45 -29.98
CA ARG A 4 -23.59 -19.09 -28.64
C ARG A 4 -22.87 -20.45 -28.64
N ARG A 5 -22.82 -21.16 -29.77
CA ARG A 5 -22.08 -22.43 -29.89
C ARG A 5 -20.58 -22.21 -30.13
N CYS A 6 -20.18 -21.19 -30.91
CA CYS A 6 -18.76 -20.81 -31.04
C CYS A 6 -18.14 -20.33 -29.72
N SER A 7 -18.88 -19.55 -28.92
CA SER A 7 -18.40 -19.12 -27.58
C SER A 7 -18.19 -20.28 -26.61
N ARG A 8 -19.05 -21.30 -26.65
CA ARG A 8 -18.88 -22.51 -25.80
C ARG A 8 -17.75 -23.41 -26.29
N LEU A 9 -17.57 -23.56 -27.60
CA LEU A 9 -16.45 -24.35 -28.14
C LEU A 9 -15.11 -23.69 -27.81
N VAL A 10 -14.97 -22.37 -27.99
CA VAL A 10 -13.74 -21.62 -27.68
C VAL A 10 -13.41 -21.66 -26.19
N ARG A 11 -14.41 -21.59 -25.29
CA ARG A 11 -14.20 -21.76 -23.85
C ARG A 11 -13.81 -23.20 -23.47
N LEU A 12 -14.35 -24.21 -24.18
CA LEU A 12 -13.96 -25.61 -23.97
C LEU A 12 -12.55 -25.90 -24.49
N THR A 13 -12.13 -25.33 -25.63
CA THR A 13 -10.74 -25.50 -26.12
C THR A 13 -9.73 -24.73 -25.30
N LEU A 14 -10.04 -23.53 -24.80
CA LEU A 14 -9.18 -22.80 -23.85
C LEU A 14 -9.11 -23.51 -22.49
N GLY A 15 -10.22 -24.06 -21.99
CA GLY A 15 -10.24 -24.87 -20.77
C GLY A 15 -9.48 -26.19 -20.88
N LEU A 16 -9.52 -26.87 -22.05
CA LEU A 16 -8.72 -28.06 -22.30
C LEU A 16 -7.23 -27.76 -22.52
N LEU A 17 -6.87 -26.60 -23.06
CA LEU A 17 -5.45 -26.19 -23.17
C LEU A 17 -4.83 -25.90 -21.79
N TRP A 18 -5.62 -25.44 -20.82
CA TRP A 18 -5.18 -25.27 -19.42
C TRP A 18 -5.09 -26.60 -18.66
N ALA A 19 -5.97 -27.56 -18.93
CA ALA A 19 -6.00 -28.85 -18.22
C ALA A 19 -4.90 -29.85 -18.64
N VAL A 20 -4.20 -29.60 -19.76
CA VAL A 20 -3.23 -30.56 -20.35
C VAL A 20 -1.79 -30.01 -20.37
N ALA A 21 -1.50 -28.94 -19.62
CA ALA A 21 -0.13 -28.50 -19.36
C ALA A 21 0.31 -28.87 -17.92
N PRO A 22 0.58 -30.16 -17.60
CA PRO A 22 1.27 -30.49 -16.37
C PRO A 22 2.71 -30.00 -16.52
N GLY A 23 3.04 -28.88 -15.89
CA GLY A 23 4.39 -28.33 -15.88
C GLY A 23 4.60 -27.03 -16.65
N LEU A 24 3.65 -26.09 -16.61
CA LEU A 24 4.08 -24.68 -16.55
C LEU A 24 4.94 -24.56 -15.30
N THR A 25 6.26 -24.71 -15.47
CA THR A 25 7.25 -24.38 -14.47
C THR A 25 6.88 -22.99 -13.98
N GLN A 26 6.46 -22.86 -12.72
CA GLN A 26 6.26 -21.56 -12.09
C GLN A 26 7.50 -20.75 -12.43
N ALA A 27 7.34 -19.65 -13.18
CA ALA A 27 8.49 -18.86 -13.56
C ALA A 27 9.15 -18.42 -12.25
N ALA A 28 10.49 -18.45 -12.23
CA ALA A 28 11.22 -18.11 -11.03
C ALA A 28 10.80 -16.70 -10.55
N PRO A 29 10.65 -16.49 -9.23
CA PRO A 29 10.30 -15.19 -8.66
C PRO A 29 11.21 -14.08 -9.21
N ASP A 30 10.63 -12.92 -9.58
CA ASP A 30 11.39 -11.74 -9.98
C ASP A 30 12.17 -11.17 -8.80
N THR A 31 13.43 -11.59 -8.66
CA THR A 31 14.35 -11.11 -7.62
C THR A 31 15.07 -9.82 -8.02
N VAL A 32 14.83 -9.27 -9.23
CA VAL A 32 15.58 -8.11 -9.75
C VAL A 32 15.33 -6.88 -8.89
N GLN A 33 14.09 -6.67 -8.46
CA GLN A 33 13.74 -5.50 -7.66
C GLN A 33 14.19 -5.62 -6.20
N TYR A 34 14.53 -6.82 -5.72
CA TYR A 34 14.88 -7.12 -4.31
C TYR A 34 16.35 -6.84 -4.01
N GLN A 35 16.65 -5.56 -3.80
CA GLN A 35 18.01 -5.04 -3.74
C GLN A 35 18.39 -4.48 -2.38
N VAL A 36 17.43 -4.19 -1.49
CA VAL A 36 17.68 -3.58 -0.20
C VAL A 36 17.96 -4.67 0.85
N PRO A 37 19.19 -4.79 1.36
CA PRO A 37 19.53 -5.85 2.31
C PRO A 37 18.73 -5.72 3.60
N MET A 38 18.09 -6.80 4.05
CA MET A 38 17.37 -6.83 5.32
C MET A 38 18.14 -7.70 6.32
N ALA A 39 18.17 -7.26 7.57
CA ALA A 39 18.74 -8.04 8.65
C ALA A 39 17.83 -9.24 8.98
N GLU A 40 18.36 -10.17 9.77
CA GLU A 40 17.59 -11.24 10.40
C GLU A 40 16.39 -10.66 11.17
N ALA A 41 15.27 -11.38 11.16
CA ALA A 41 14.05 -10.92 11.79
C ALA A 41 14.26 -10.87 13.32
N PRO A 42 13.89 -9.76 14.00
CA PRO A 42 14.01 -9.69 15.44
C PRO A 42 13.05 -10.69 16.10
N VAL A 43 13.52 -11.34 17.16
CA VAL A 43 12.78 -12.41 17.86
C VAL A 43 11.94 -11.83 19.02
N PHE A 44 12.35 -10.68 19.56
CA PHE A 44 11.71 -10.03 20.71
C PHE A 44 11.37 -8.58 20.40
N VAL A 45 10.35 -8.05 21.10
CA VAL A 45 9.93 -6.65 20.99
C VAL A 45 11.08 -5.69 21.28
N THR A 46 11.84 -5.93 22.35
CA THR A 46 13.00 -5.12 22.72
C THR A 46 14.04 -5.12 21.61
N GLN A 47 14.35 -6.28 21.02
CA GLN A 47 15.28 -6.38 19.90
C GLN A 47 14.79 -5.58 18.70
N ALA A 48 13.50 -5.64 18.34
CA ALA A 48 12.96 -4.84 17.25
C ALA A 48 13.08 -3.34 17.51
N ILE A 49 12.73 -2.88 18.71
CA ILE A 49 12.86 -1.47 19.10
C ILE A 49 14.34 -1.03 19.06
N ASP A 50 15.25 -1.82 19.65
CA ASP A 50 16.68 -1.51 19.73
C ASP A 50 17.35 -1.45 18.35
N THR A 51 16.90 -2.29 17.41
CA THR A 51 17.45 -2.35 16.05
C THR A 51 16.73 -1.43 15.05
N LEU A 52 15.64 -0.77 15.46
CA LEU A 52 14.90 0.18 14.60
C LEU A 52 15.77 1.34 14.09
N PRO A 53 16.63 2.00 14.89
CA PRO A 53 17.52 3.04 14.37
C PRO A 53 18.47 2.53 13.28
N VAL A 54 18.92 1.28 13.36
CA VAL A 54 19.78 0.64 12.35
C VAL A 54 19.00 0.42 11.06
N ARG A 55 17.79 -0.17 11.14
CA ARG A 55 16.92 -0.33 9.96
C ARG A 55 16.57 1.01 9.30
N GLY A 56 16.25 2.03 10.10
CA GLY A 56 15.98 3.38 9.60
C GLY A 56 17.21 4.00 8.92
N THR A 57 18.40 3.83 9.50
CA THR A 57 19.66 4.32 8.90
C THR A 57 19.94 3.64 7.56
N ARG A 58 19.62 2.35 7.41
CA ARG A 58 19.76 1.63 6.15
C ARG A 58 18.77 2.12 5.08
N VAL A 59 17.51 2.40 5.45
CA VAL A 59 16.55 3.06 4.54
C VAL A 59 17.10 4.41 4.08
N ILE A 60 17.59 5.22 5.01
CA ILE A 60 18.16 6.55 4.71
C ILE A 60 19.41 6.42 3.83
N SER A 61 20.30 5.45 4.04
CA SER A 61 21.50 5.27 3.21
C SER A 61 21.14 4.86 1.78
N VAL A 62 20.17 3.96 1.61
CA VAL A 62 19.67 3.58 0.28
C VAL A 62 19.08 4.80 -0.44
N MET A 63 18.24 5.59 0.22
CA MET A 63 17.68 6.80 -0.38
C MET A 63 18.73 7.89 -0.65
N ALA A 64 19.76 8.00 0.19
CA ALA A 64 20.79 9.02 0.04
C ALA A 64 21.84 8.70 -1.04
N CYS A 65 22.28 7.45 -1.15
CA CYS A 65 23.35 7.06 -2.08
C CYS A 65 23.14 5.70 -2.78
N GLY A 66 22.17 4.88 -2.36
CA GLY A 66 21.86 3.61 -3.04
C GLY A 66 21.07 3.79 -4.33
N MET A 67 20.19 4.80 -4.38
CA MET A 67 19.35 5.14 -5.55
C MET A 67 20.06 6.08 -6.55
N GLU A 68 21.39 6.13 -6.51
CA GLU A 68 22.15 7.20 -7.18
C GLU A 68 22.02 7.20 -8.71
N LEU A 69 21.88 6.04 -9.35
CA LEU A 69 21.66 5.98 -10.80
C LEU A 69 20.30 6.58 -11.19
N ASP A 70 19.26 6.28 -10.42
CA ASP A 70 17.92 6.83 -10.65
C ASP A 70 17.88 8.32 -10.33
N PHE A 71 18.53 8.75 -9.24
CA PHE A 71 18.71 10.15 -8.90
C PHE A 71 19.38 10.93 -10.04
N VAL A 72 20.51 10.45 -10.57
CA VAL A 72 21.21 11.13 -11.67
C VAL A 72 20.34 11.19 -12.94
N ASN A 73 19.60 10.12 -13.25
CA ASN A 73 18.69 10.09 -14.39
C ASN A 73 17.58 11.15 -14.26
N ARG A 74 16.91 11.19 -13.10
CA ARG A 74 15.87 12.19 -12.79
C ARG A 74 16.43 13.61 -12.71
N PHE A 75 17.60 13.78 -12.09
CA PHE A 75 18.28 15.06 -11.95
C PHE A 75 18.59 15.69 -13.32
N ARG A 76 19.06 14.88 -14.29
CA ARG A 76 19.28 15.34 -15.68
C ARG A 76 17.99 15.72 -16.40
N ALA A 77 16.91 15.03 -16.07
CA ALA A 77 15.58 15.32 -16.61
C ALA A 77 14.94 16.57 -15.98
N HIS A 78 15.58 17.21 -14.99
CA HIS A 78 14.99 18.26 -14.17
C HIS A 78 13.66 17.83 -13.55
N ASP A 79 13.61 16.56 -13.14
CA ASP A 79 12.41 15.94 -12.61
C ASP A 79 11.95 16.64 -11.32
N SER A 80 10.65 16.84 -11.23
CA SER A 80 9.94 17.45 -10.09
C SER A 80 9.01 16.45 -9.39
N SER A 81 9.19 15.16 -9.67
CA SER A 81 8.40 14.09 -9.06
C SER A 81 8.61 13.93 -7.55
N GLU A 82 7.65 13.27 -6.93
CA GLU A 82 7.75 12.70 -5.59
C GLU A 82 9.06 11.93 -5.38
N ASP A 83 9.45 11.08 -6.35
CA ASP A 83 10.65 10.26 -6.21
C ASP A 83 11.92 11.11 -6.04
N MET A 84 12.06 12.17 -6.84
CA MET A 84 13.18 13.12 -6.70
C MET A 84 13.16 13.80 -5.33
N ALA A 85 12.00 14.22 -4.84
CA ALA A 85 11.87 14.87 -3.53
C ALA A 85 12.19 13.91 -2.36
N ALA A 86 11.79 12.63 -2.46
CA ALA A 86 12.12 11.59 -1.49
C ALA A 86 13.63 11.26 -1.46
N GLU A 87 14.31 11.29 -2.61
CA GLU A 87 15.78 11.15 -2.69
C GLU A 87 16.50 12.36 -2.08
N VAL A 88 16.03 13.57 -2.36
CA VAL A 88 16.52 14.80 -1.70
C VAL A 88 16.36 14.68 -0.18
N LEU A 89 15.21 14.20 0.31
CA LEU A 89 14.98 13.92 1.73
C LEU A 89 16.02 12.94 2.31
N GLY A 90 16.30 11.83 1.62
CA GLY A 90 17.34 10.89 2.03
C GLY A 90 18.72 11.55 2.16
N LYS A 91 19.14 12.32 1.15
CA LYS A 91 20.43 13.04 1.12
C LYS A 91 20.53 14.08 2.26
N VAL A 92 19.44 14.80 2.52
CA VAL A 92 19.32 15.79 3.60
C VAL A 92 19.47 15.09 4.96
N VAL A 93 18.68 14.05 5.23
CA VAL A 93 18.71 13.40 6.55
C VAL A 93 20.02 12.68 6.82
N TRP A 94 20.60 11.99 5.83
CA TRP A 94 21.92 11.37 5.98
C TRP A 94 22.97 12.39 6.42
N SER A 95 22.97 13.56 5.77
CA SER A 95 23.90 14.66 6.08
C SER A 95 23.71 15.21 7.49
N GLN A 96 22.48 15.20 8.02
CA GLN A 96 22.20 15.57 9.41
C GLN A 96 22.67 14.51 10.42
N LEU A 97 22.54 13.21 10.11
CA LEU A 97 23.02 12.11 10.96
C LEU A 97 24.54 12.18 11.15
N GLY A 98 25.30 12.51 10.09
CA GLY A 98 26.75 12.70 10.17
C GLY A 98 27.21 13.73 11.18
N ARG A 99 26.41 14.77 11.41
CA ARG A 99 26.71 15.80 12.42
C ARG A 99 26.45 15.32 13.85
N ARG A 100 25.58 14.33 14.07
CA ARG A 100 25.25 13.81 15.41
C ARG A 100 26.32 12.88 15.99
N ARG A 101 27.27 12.38 15.19
CA ARG A 101 28.23 11.34 15.58
C ARG A 101 27.55 10.17 16.31
N LEU A 102 26.42 9.69 15.78
CA LEU A 102 25.73 8.55 16.37
C LEU A 102 26.66 7.33 16.33
N PRO A 103 26.85 6.59 17.44
CA PRO A 103 27.68 5.40 17.49
C PRO A 103 26.92 4.21 16.89
N LEU A 104 26.57 4.28 15.61
CA LEU A 104 26.00 3.17 14.87
C LEU A 104 27.15 2.47 14.13
N ALA A 105 27.32 1.17 14.34
CA ALA A 105 28.44 0.40 13.78
C ALA A 105 28.50 0.45 12.24
N GLU A 106 27.37 0.67 11.57
CA GLU A 106 27.26 0.77 10.10
C GLU A 106 27.41 2.22 9.58
N PHE A 107 27.59 3.21 10.45
CA PHE A 107 27.67 4.61 10.05
C PHE A 107 29.13 5.08 9.93
N GLU A 108 29.57 5.41 8.72
CA GLU A 108 30.87 6.06 8.47
C GLU A 108 30.69 7.59 8.48
N PRO A 109 31.17 8.33 9.49
CA PRO A 109 31.01 9.78 9.51
C PRO A 109 31.67 10.43 8.30
N GLY A 110 30.89 11.21 7.55
CA GLY A 110 31.35 11.94 6.37
C GLY A 110 31.07 11.25 5.03
N TRP A 111 30.69 9.97 5.02
CA TRP A 111 30.45 9.19 3.80
C TRP A 111 29.10 8.46 3.88
N CYS A 112 28.32 8.49 2.81
CA CYS A 112 27.22 7.55 2.62
C CYS A 112 27.73 6.36 1.83
N THR A 113 27.49 5.16 2.34
CA THR A 113 27.81 3.93 1.65
C THR A 113 26.56 3.07 1.50
N ALA A 114 26.26 2.67 0.27
CA ALA A 114 25.16 1.75 -0.03
C ALA A 114 25.55 0.83 -1.18
N THR A 115 25.25 -0.46 -1.02
CA THR A 115 25.43 -1.47 -2.06
C THR A 115 24.07 -1.85 -2.60
N VAL A 116 23.88 -1.72 -3.91
CA VAL A 116 22.62 -1.99 -4.62
C VAL A 116 22.94 -2.79 -5.88
N THR A 117 22.05 -3.70 -6.25
CA THR A 117 22.18 -4.51 -7.46
C THR A 117 21.47 -3.82 -8.61
N PHE A 118 22.12 -3.71 -9.77
CA PHE A 118 21.52 -3.13 -10.96
C PHE A 118 21.51 -4.13 -12.11
N ASP A 119 20.49 -4.01 -12.94
CA ASP A 119 20.45 -4.61 -14.26
C ASP A 119 20.99 -3.64 -15.32
N ARG A 120 21.14 -4.16 -16.54
CA ARG A 120 21.58 -3.40 -17.71
C ARG A 120 20.66 -2.24 -18.06
N THR A 121 19.36 -2.37 -17.82
CA THR A 121 18.35 -1.37 -18.20
C THR A 121 18.58 -0.08 -17.43
N VAL A 122 18.82 -0.17 -16.12
CA VAL A 122 19.05 1.00 -15.27
C VAL A 122 20.36 1.71 -15.66
N ILE A 123 21.43 0.97 -15.90
CA ILE A 123 22.72 1.54 -16.28
C ILE A 123 22.67 2.13 -17.70
N CYS A 124 21.99 1.47 -18.63
CA CYS A 124 21.87 1.94 -20.02
C CYS A 124 21.26 3.34 -20.12
N ARG A 125 20.28 3.68 -19.24
CA ARG A 125 19.65 5.01 -19.21
C ARG A 125 20.64 6.17 -19.06
N LEU A 126 21.82 5.93 -18.49
CA LEU A 126 22.86 6.94 -18.32
C LEU A 126 23.64 7.23 -19.60
N PHE A 127 23.69 6.26 -20.51
CA PHE A 127 24.54 6.28 -21.70
C PHE A 127 23.76 6.49 -22.99
N GLU A 128 22.57 5.88 -23.09
CA GLU A 128 21.74 5.88 -24.30
C GLU A 128 20.40 6.58 -24.04
N ASP A 129 19.95 7.42 -24.98
CA ASP A 129 18.65 8.10 -24.90
C ASP A 129 17.50 7.11 -25.12
N GLU A 130 17.69 6.12 -25.99
CA GLU A 130 16.70 5.09 -26.33
C GLU A 130 16.34 4.22 -25.12
N CYS A 131 17.27 4.03 -24.19
CA CYS A 131 17.01 3.34 -22.92
C CYS A 131 16.10 4.13 -21.97
N ARG A 132 15.84 5.41 -22.26
CA ARG A 132 14.85 6.25 -21.56
C ARG A 132 13.53 6.37 -22.33
N SER A 133 13.38 5.65 -23.44
CA SER A 133 12.14 5.67 -24.22
C SER A 133 10.94 5.23 -23.37
N THR A 134 9.82 5.93 -23.55
CA THR A 134 8.51 5.53 -23.02
C THR A 134 7.95 4.32 -23.75
N ASP A 135 8.40 4.07 -24.99
CA ASP A 135 8.09 2.85 -25.72
C ASP A 135 8.91 1.67 -25.18
N GLU A 136 8.22 0.72 -24.56
CA GLU A 136 8.84 -0.44 -23.91
C GLU A 136 9.67 -1.30 -24.87
N ALA A 137 9.21 -1.50 -26.11
CA ALA A 137 9.93 -2.30 -27.10
C ALA A 137 11.26 -1.65 -27.49
N THR A 138 11.26 -0.34 -27.74
CA THR A 138 12.46 0.46 -28.01
C THR A 138 13.42 0.41 -26.83
N ARG A 139 12.90 0.59 -25.61
CA ARG A 139 13.70 0.56 -24.39
C ARG A 139 14.38 -0.80 -24.18
N ILE A 140 13.64 -1.90 -24.34
CA ILE A 140 14.18 -3.26 -24.22
C ILE A 140 15.24 -3.52 -25.30
N ALA A 141 14.95 -3.17 -26.56
CA ALA A 141 15.91 -3.35 -27.65
C ALA A 141 17.22 -2.56 -27.44
N ALA A 142 17.12 -1.34 -26.90
CA ALA A 142 18.29 -0.53 -26.56
C ALA A 142 19.08 -1.14 -25.38
N ALA A 143 18.38 -1.61 -24.34
CA ALA A 143 19.01 -2.27 -23.20
C ALA A 143 19.70 -3.59 -23.62
N ASP A 144 19.13 -4.34 -24.55
CA ASP A 144 19.74 -5.55 -25.11
C ASP A 144 20.98 -5.23 -25.94
N LYS A 145 20.95 -4.17 -26.76
CA LYS A 145 22.13 -3.69 -27.48
C LYS A 145 23.24 -3.26 -26.53
N PHE A 146 22.89 -2.70 -25.36
CA PHE A 146 23.85 -2.28 -24.34
C PHE A 146 24.64 -3.44 -23.72
N LEU A 147 24.19 -4.69 -23.85
CA LEU A 147 24.98 -5.87 -23.45
C LEU A 147 26.33 -5.95 -24.18
N ASP A 148 26.39 -5.41 -25.39
CA ASP A 148 27.61 -5.39 -26.18
C ASP A 148 28.49 -4.16 -25.94
N ASP A 149 28.01 -3.19 -25.17
CA ASP A 149 28.70 -1.94 -24.89
C ASP A 149 30.00 -2.20 -24.09
N PRO A 150 31.12 -1.54 -24.45
CA PRO A 150 32.38 -1.69 -23.73
C PRO A 150 32.29 -1.39 -22.23
N ILE A 151 31.43 -0.46 -21.82
CA ILE A 151 31.22 -0.09 -20.41
C ILE A 151 30.53 -1.23 -19.68
N TRP A 152 29.50 -1.82 -20.29
CA TRP A 152 28.83 -2.97 -19.70
C TRP A 152 29.78 -4.16 -19.55
N LYS A 153 30.51 -4.51 -20.62
CA LYS A 153 31.52 -5.58 -20.61
C LYS A 153 32.60 -5.37 -19.55
N ALA A 154 33.05 -4.12 -19.37
CA ALA A 154 34.01 -3.76 -18.34
C ALA A 154 33.48 -3.99 -16.91
N LEU A 155 32.17 -3.86 -16.70
CA LEU A 155 31.52 -4.08 -15.40
C LEU A 155 31.28 -5.57 -15.10
N VAL A 156 30.79 -6.34 -16.08
CA VAL A 156 30.31 -7.72 -15.82
C VAL A 156 31.25 -8.82 -16.29
N SER A 157 32.25 -8.51 -17.11
CA SER A 157 33.20 -9.49 -17.66
C SER A 157 34.62 -8.93 -17.70
N PRO A 158 35.20 -8.55 -16.54
CA PRO A 158 36.57 -8.10 -16.49
C PRO A 158 37.54 -9.24 -16.86
N PRO A 159 38.74 -8.93 -17.37
CA PRO A 159 39.79 -9.93 -17.58
C PRO A 159 40.00 -10.82 -16.36
N GLU A 160 40.34 -12.09 -16.59
CA GLU A 160 40.57 -13.06 -15.51
C GLU A 160 41.59 -12.52 -14.49
N GLY A 161 41.22 -12.54 -13.20
CA GLY A 161 42.05 -12.03 -12.10
C GLY A 161 42.02 -10.50 -11.92
N SER A 162 41.19 -9.77 -12.67
CA SER A 162 40.99 -8.33 -12.48
C SER A 162 39.62 -7.99 -11.87
N LEU A 163 39.54 -6.86 -11.19
CA LEU A 163 38.28 -6.31 -10.68
C LEU A 163 37.50 -5.64 -11.82
N PRO A 164 36.16 -5.55 -11.72
CA PRO A 164 35.35 -4.73 -12.63
C PRO A 164 35.90 -3.32 -12.80
N ASP A 165 36.00 -2.84 -14.05
CA ASP A 165 36.38 -1.46 -14.32
C ASP A 165 35.15 -0.55 -14.28
N VAL A 166 35.01 0.13 -13.15
CA VAL A 166 33.94 1.10 -12.89
C VAL A 166 34.31 2.52 -13.31
N ALA A 167 35.53 2.77 -13.79
CA ALA A 167 35.99 4.14 -14.08
C ALA A 167 35.12 4.85 -15.13
N PRO A 168 34.68 4.21 -16.24
CA PRO A 168 33.80 4.87 -17.21
C PRO A 168 32.45 5.27 -16.61
N LEU A 169 31.86 4.39 -15.78
CA LEU A 169 30.61 4.65 -15.08
C LEU A 169 30.77 5.79 -14.07
N GLN A 170 31.80 5.73 -13.23
CA GLN A 170 32.08 6.76 -12.24
C GLN A 170 32.33 8.12 -12.90
N GLN A 171 33.11 8.16 -13.99
CA GLN A 171 33.37 9.40 -14.72
C GLN A 171 32.06 9.99 -15.30
N LYS A 172 31.18 9.15 -15.84
CA LYS A 172 29.88 9.58 -16.37
C LYS A 172 29.00 10.16 -15.26
N LEU A 173 28.92 9.49 -14.12
CA LEU A 173 28.13 9.95 -12.96
C LEU A 173 28.66 11.27 -12.39
N VAL A 174 29.98 11.37 -12.18
CA VAL A 174 30.62 12.61 -11.72
C VAL A 174 30.41 13.75 -12.72
N GLY A 175 30.39 13.46 -14.03
CA GLY A 175 30.09 14.45 -15.07
C GLY A 175 28.66 15.01 -15.02
N PHE A 176 27.72 14.29 -14.41
CA PHE A 176 26.35 14.77 -14.19
C PHE A 176 26.13 15.38 -12.80
N ALA A 177 26.98 15.04 -11.83
CA ALA A 177 26.89 15.55 -10.48
C ALA A 177 27.37 17.02 -10.37
N PRO A 178 26.98 17.75 -9.31
CA PRO A 178 27.49 19.10 -9.07
C PRO A 178 29.03 19.16 -8.95
N PRO A 179 29.68 20.28 -9.30
CA PRO A 179 31.14 20.37 -9.39
C PRO A 179 31.93 19.91 -8.15
N VAL A 180 31.36 20.10 -6.94
CA VAL A 180 32.01 19.64 -5.69
C VAL A 180 32.22 18.13 -5.65
N CYS A 181 31.35 17.36 -6.31
CA CYS A 181 31.43 15.90 -6.38
C CYS A 181 32.62 15.40 -7.21
N ALA A 182 33.18 16.25 -8.08
CA ALA A 182 34.40 15.96 -8.83
C ALA A 182 35.68 16.06 -7.99
N THR A 183 35.58 16.50 -6.73
CA THR A 183 36.72 16.49 -5.80
C THR A 183 37.21 15.04 -5.62
N PRO A 184 38.52 14.76 -5.80
CA PRO A 184 39.05 13.41 -5.69
C PRO A 184 38.62 12.72 -4.40
N GLY A 185 38.04 11.53 -4.55
CA GLY A 185 37.55 10.72 -3.45
C GLY A 185 36.14 11.05 -2.98
N PHE A 186 35.53 12.20 -3.31
CA PHE A 186 34.19 12.57 -2.81
C PHE A 186 33.06 11.74 -3.42
N TYR A 187 33.33 11.09 -4.54
CA TYR A 187 32.37 10.25 -5.23
C TYR A 187 33.12 9.03 -5.75
N ASN A 188 32.92 7.88 -5.10
CA ASN A 188 33.52 6.63 -5.53
C ASN A 188 32.42 5.61 -5.80
N VAL A 189 32.59 4.88 -6.89
CA VAL A 189 31.81 3.69 -7.19
C VAL A 189 32.78 2.52 -7.15
N SER A 190 32.38 1.41 -6.55
CA SER A 190 33.04 0.13 -6.72
C SER A 190 32.02 -0.90 -7.16
N ALA A 191 32.46 -1.90 -7.92
CA ALA A 191 31.62 -3.00 -8.32
C ALA A 191 32.19 -4.31 -7.78
N VAL A 192 31.29 -5.17 -7.35
CA VAL A 192 31.61 -6.53 -6.92
C VAL A 192 30.88 -7.47 -7.88
N LEU A 193 31.65 -8.36 -8.53
CA LEU A 193 31.04 -9.46 -9.27
C LEU A 193 30.37 -10.39 -8.29
N GLN A 194 29.16 -10.82 -8.61
CA GLN A 194 28.54 -11.89 -7.84
C GLN A 194 29.40 -13.17 -8.00
N ASP A 195 29.67 -13.87 -6.90
CA ASP A 195 30.16 -15.26 -6.95
C ASP A 195 29.27 -16.08 -7.90
N PRO A 196 29.80 -17.12 -8.59
CA PRO A 196 29.26 -17.61 -9.85
C PRO A 196 27.75 -17.82 -9.78
N PRO A 197 27.02 -17.41 -10.84
CA PRO A 197 25.57 -17.37 -10.84
C PRO A 197 25.01 -18.72 -10.42
N ASP A 198 23.99 -18.70 -9.57
CA ASP A 198 23.17 -19.87 -9.33
C ASP A 198 22.79 -20.45 -10.71
N PRO A 199 23.21 -21.69 -11.04
CA PRO A 199 22.99 -22.27 -12.36
C PRO A 199 21.50 -22.47 -12.68
N SER A 200 20.59 -22.28 -11.71
CA SER A 200 19.15 -22.26 -11.90
C SER A 200 18.58 -20.93 -12.39
N ILE A 201 19.37 -19.84 -12.37
CA ILE A 201 18.96 -18.52 -12.88
C ILE A 201 19.52 -18.36 -14.29
N PRO A 202 18.68 -18.10 -15.32
CA PRO A 202 19.16 -17.86 -16.68
C PRO A 202 20.26 -16.80 -16.69
N THR A 203 21.41 -17.15 -17.29
CA THR A 203 22.63 -16.34 -17.36
C THR A 203 22.47 -15.02 -18.13
N ASP A 204 21.30 -14.80 -18.74
CA ASP A 204 21.06 -13.71 -19.70
C ASP A 204 20.76 -12.33 -19.07
N PHE A 205 20.73 -12.23 -17.73
CA PHE A 205 20.38 -10.98 -17.05
C PHE A 205 21.54 -10.21 -16.41
N GLY A 206 22.81 -10.53 -16.72
CA GLY A 206 24.03 -9.85 -16.26
C GLY A 206 23.79 -8.80 -15.17
N ARG A 207 23.95 -9.15 -13.90
CA ARG A 207 23.69 -8.23 -12.78
C ARG A 207 25.01 -7.73 -12.24
N VAL A 208 25.04 -6.49 -11.76
CA VAL A 208 26.23 -5.91 -11.11
C VAL A 208 25.84 -5.34 -9.75
N HIS A 209 26.63 -5.66 -8.73
CA HIS A 209 26.50 -5.04 -7.41
C HIS A 209 27.38 -3.79 -7.38
N LEU A 210 26.76 -2.62 -7.36
CA LEU A 210 27.45 -1.36 -7.24
C LEU A 210 27.41 -0.90 -5.80
N THR A 211 28.57 -0.55 -5.25
CA THR A 211 28.69 0.14 -3.98
C THR A 211 29.02 1.60 -4.25
N PHE A 212 28.10 2.48 -3.89
CA PHE A 212 28.31 3.92 -3.92
C PHE A 212 28.88 4.36 -2.60
N ARG A 213 29.98 5.13 -2.63
CA ARG A 213 30.55 5.82 -1.47
C ARG A 213 30.64 7.31 -1.78
N ILE A 214 29.68 8.08 -1.27
CA ILE A 214 29.49 9.49 -1.60
C ILE A 214 29.73 10.36 -0.36
N ALA A 215 30.59 11.35 -0.47
CA ALA A 215 30.88 12.29 0.60
C ALA A 215 29.67 13.14 0.95
N THR A 216 29.52 13.47 2.24
CA THR A 216 28.44 14.34 2.75
C THR A 216 28.40 15.68 2.02
N ALA A 217 29.56 16.25 1.67
CA ALA A 217 29.62 17.49 0.89
C ALA A 217 29.01 17.35 -0.51
N CYS A 218 29.20 16.21 -1.18
CA CYS A 218 28.60 15.93 -2.47
C CYS A 218 27.08 15.72 -2.34
N LEU A 219 26.61 14.96 -1.33
CA LEU A 219 25.18 14.77 -1.08
C LEU A 219 24.43 16.09 -0.85
N ILE A 220 25.00 16.99 -0.04
CA ILE A 220 24.43 18.31 0.21
C ILE A 220 24.36 19.13 -1.09
N ALA A 221 25.41 19.08 -1.91
CA ALA A 221 25.40 19.81 -3.18
C ALA A 221 24.39 19.23 -4.17
N GLN A 222 24.26 17.89 -4.25
CA GLN A 222 23.22 17.24 -5.04
C GLN A 222 21.82 17.67 -4.61
N ALA A 223 21.54 17.65 -3.30
CA ALA A 223 20.27 18.13 -2.75
C ALA A 223 20.02 19.61 -3.08
N ASN A 224 21.02 20.48 -2.88
CA ASN A 224 20.90 21.91 -3.21
C ASN A 224 20.61 22.12 -4.70
N THR A 225 21.39 21.51 -5.59
CA THR A 225 21.19 21.69 -7.03
C THR A 225 19.87 21.08 -7.52
N ALA A 226 19.45 19.94 -6.96
CA ALA A 226 18.16 19.34 -7.29
C ALA A 226 17.00 20.28 -6.93
N LEU A 227 17.01 20.87 -5.73
CA LEU A 227 16.01 21.86 -5.32
C LEU A 227 16.04 23.12 -6.20
N LEU A 228 17.22 23.59 -6.60
CA LEU A 228 17.36 24.76 -7.49
C LEU A 228 16.82 24.49 -8.89
N ASN A 229 16.95 23.25 -9.37
CA ASN A 229 16.50 22.84 -10.70
C ASN A 229 15.02 22.41 -10.74
N MET A 230 14.48 21.96 -9.61
CA MET A 230 13.09 21.53 -9.51
C MET A 230 12.15 22.68 -9.83
N SER A 231 11.06 22.38 -10.53
CA SER A 231 9.97 23.34 -10.76
C SER A 231 8.65 22.58 -10.86
N ARG A 232 7.56 23.17 -10.36
CA ARG A 232 6.21 22.61 -10.52
C ARG A 232 5.80 22.38 -11.99
N GLY A 233 6.37 23.15 -12.92
CA GLY A 233 6.01 23.06 -14.34
C GLY A 233 4.51 23.30 -14.56
N THR A 234 3.85 22.37 -15.22
CA THR A 234 2.38 22.39 -15.45
C THR A 234 1.61 21.54 -14.45
N GLN A 235 2.29 20.93 -13.46
CA GLN A 235 1.64 20.14 -12.43
C GLN A 235 0.75 21.04 -11.57
N GLN A 236 -0.34 20.50 -11.05
CA GLN A 236 -1.21 21.15 -10.08
C GLN A 236 -1.42 20.23 -8.89
N VAL A 237 -1.91 20.79 -7.78
CA VAL A 237 -2.26 20.00 -6.61
C VAL A 237 -3.63 19.33 -6.83
N GLY A 238 -3.80 18.14 -6.26
CA GLY A 238 -5.01 17.34 -6.41
C GLY A 238 -4.91 16.28 -7.50
N THR A 239 -6.02 15.58 -7.73
CA THR A 239 -6.07 14.38 -8.58
C THR A 239 -5.57 14.62 -10.02
N ASP A 240 -4.64 13.80 -10.49
CA ASP A 240 -4.20 13.77 -11.90
C ASP A 240 -5.29 13.28 -12.87
N GLY A 241 -5.27 13.80 -14.09
CA GLY A 241 -6.12 13.31 -15.17
C GLY A 241 -7.58 13.73 -15.08
N MET A 242 -7.93 14.64 -14.16
CA MET A 242 -9.29 15.17 -14.04
C MET A 242 -9.69 15.98 -15.27
N LEU A 243 -10.98 15.94 -15.59
CA LEU A 243 -11.54 16.78 -16.65
C LEU A 243 -11.58 18.22 -16.19
N CYS A 244 -11.06 19.10 -17.04
CA CYS A 244 -11.05 20.54 -16.83
C CYS A 244 -11.69 21.18 -18.05
N ALA A 245 -12.80 21.89 -17.87
CA ALA A 245 -13.50 22.55 -18.98
C ALA A 245 -12.81 23.86 -19.41
N GLY A 246 -12.11 24.52 -18.47
CA GLY A 246 -11.39 25.78 -18.72
C GLY A 246 -10.13 25.63 -19.58
N ARG A 247 -9.55 24.43 -19.64
CA ARG A 247 -8.42 24.08 -20.52
C ARG A 247 -8.83 22.88 -21.34
N VAL A 248 -8.81 22.96 -22.67
CA VAL A 248 -9.15 21.80 -23.52
C VAL A 248 -8.19 20.64 -23.23
N GLY A 249 -8.55 19.72 -22.32
CA GLY A 249 -7.67 18.63 -21.90
C GLY A 249 -7.97 18.06 -20.51
N LYS A 250 -7.04 17.23 -20.02
CA LYS A 250 -6.99 16.73 -18.65
C LYS A 250 -5.99 17.55 -17.84
N THR A 251 -6.22 17.68 -16.54
CA THR A 251 -5.25 18.29 -15.63
C THR A 251 -4.03 17.39 -15.46
N HIS A 252 -2.87 17.99 -15.24
CA HIS A 252 -1.67 17.26 -14.81
C HIS A 252 -1.51 17.47 -13.31
N GLY A 253 -1.99 16.53 -12.50
CA GLY A 253 -2.13 16.66 -11.05
C GLY A 253 -0.90 16.20 -10.25
N ASP A 254 -1.15 15.79 -9.02
CA ASP A 254 -0.22 15.13 -8.09
C ASP A 254 0.96 15.98 -7.60
N TRP A 255 0.94 17.31 -7.79
CA TRP A 255 2.00 18.17 -7.24
C TRP A 255 2.08 18.07 -5.71
N ASP A 256 0.94 17.84 -5.04
CA ASP A 256 0.86 17.67 -3.60
C ASP A 256 1.56 16.40 -3.09
N ALA A 257 1.71 15.37 -3.95
CA ALA A 257 2.54 14.22 -3.64
C ALA A 257 4.03 14.61 -3.54
N THR A 258 4.53 15.53 -4.39
CA THR A 258 5.89 16.09 -4.25
C THR A 258 5.97 17.02 -3.04
N LEU A 259 4.96 17.88 -2.85
CA LEU A 259 4.95 18.86 -1.76
C LEU A 259 5.07 18.23 -0.37
N LYS A 260 4.46 17.05 -0.14
CA LYS A 260 4.56 16.34 1.16
C LYS A 260 6.01 16.06 1.57
N ASP A 261 6.88 15.85 0.60
CA ASP A 261 8.30 15.53 0.80
C ASP A 261 9.09 16.82 0.98
N LEU A 262 8.79 17.82 0.16
CA LEU A 262 9.40 19.14 0.24
C LEU A 262 9.11 19.84 1.57
N ILE A 263 7.88 19.76 2.08
CA ILE A 263 7.56 20.32 3.40
C ILE A 263 8.33 19.59 4.51
N ARG A 264 8.54 18.28 4.38
CA ARG A 264 9.35 17.50 5.32
C ARG A 264 10.83 17.87 5.25
N VAL A 265 11.38 18.02 4.05
CA VAL A 265 12.74 18.54 3.83
C VAL A 265 12.91 19.92 4.47
N ALA A 266 11.93 20.82 4.27
CA ALA A 266 11.95 22.15 4.84
C ALA A 266 11.92 22.12 6.37
N GLU A 267 11.01 21.36 6.99
CA GLU A 267 10.94 21.23 8.45
C GLU A 267 12.22 20.64 9.07
N LEU A 268 12.80 19.61 8.42
CA LEU A 268 14.06 19.03 8.87
C LEU A 268 15.24 20.00 8.72
N ASP A 269 15.33 20.75 7.62
CA ASP A 269 16.36 21.79 7.44
C ASP A 269 16.18 22.96 8.41
N ARG A 270 14.93 23.41 8.67
CA ARG A 270 14.62 24.44 9.67
C ARG A 270 15.09 24.03 11.06
N ALA A 271 14.86 22.76 11.44
CA ALA A 271 15.33 22.23 12.71
C ALA A 271 16.87 22.10 12.77
N ARG A 272 17.51 21.73 11.65
CA ARG A 272 18.95 21.51 11.55
C ARG A 272 19.48 21.91 10.17
N PRO A 273 19.87 23.20 10.01
CA PRO A 273 20.25 23.74 8.71
C PRO A 273 21.46 23.03 8.08
N ILE A 274 21.25 22.47 6.89
CA ILE A 274 22.26 21.82 6.06
C ILE A 274 22.22 22.28 4.60
N LEU A 275 21.07 22.75 4.12
CA LEU A 275 20.90 23.32 2.79
C LEU A 275 21.61 24.69 2.69
N SER A 276 22.03 25.04 1.48
CA SER A 276 22.50 26.38 1.18
C SER A 276 21.37 27.40 1.38
N GLN A 277 21.71 28.66 1.63
CA GLN A 277 20.69 29.71 1.77
C GLN A 277 19.85 29.84 0.50
N GLU A 278 20.46 29.72 -0.67
CA GLU A 278 19.76 29.79 -1.97
C GLU A 278 18.77 28.64 -2.14
N ALA A 279 19.18 27.40 -1.89
CA ALA A 279 18.31 26.23 -1.98
C ALA A 279 17.17 26.29 -0.94
N ARG A 280 17.46 26.77 0.28
CA ARG A 280 16.44 27.02 1.31
C ARG A 280 15.43 28.08 0.84
N THR A 281 15.89 29.16 0.23
CA THR A 281 15.03 30.23 -0.28
C THR A 281 14.15 29.69 -1.41
N ARG A 282 14.74 28.99 -2.39
CA ARG A 282 13.99 28.31 -3.47
C ARG A 282 12.93 27.35 -2.91
N LEU A 283 13.30 26.51 -1.94
CA LEU A 283 12.40 25.53 -1.33
C LEU A 283 11.19 26.20 -0.66
N ASN A 284 11.44 27.18 0.21
CA ASN A 284 10.36 27.81 0.97
C ASN A 284 9.54 28.78 0.12
N ASP A 285 10.19 29.55 -0.75
CA ASP A 285 9.53 30.69 -1.39
C ASP A 285 8.93 30.29 -2.74
N GLN A 286 9.41 29.23 -3.40
CA GLN A 286 9.04 28.94 -4.80
C GLN A 286 8.59 27.51 -5.07
N LEU A 287 8.96 26.54 -4.22
CA LEU A 287 8.53 25.14 -4.39
C LEU A 287 7.37 24.76 -3.48
N ILE A 288 7.39 25.18 -2.22
CA ILE A 288 6.25 25.00 -1.31
C ILE A 288 5.25 26.12 -1.59
N ASP A 289 4.44 25.92 -2.61
CA ASP A 289 3.67 26.98 -3.26
C ASP A 289 2.17 26.94 -2.96
N ILE A 290 1.80 26.41 -1.80
CA ILE A 290 0.43 26.42 -1.27
C ILE A 290 0.41 26.90 0.18
N ASP A 291 -0.58 27.70 0.52
CA ASP A 291 -0.85 28.22 1.86
C ASP A 291 -2.35 28.54 2.02
N GLY A 292 -2.71 29.35 3.01
CA GLY A 292 -4.09 29.78 3.20
C GLY A 292 -4.98 28.73 3.86
N GLY A 293 -6.30 28.79 3.63
CA GLY A 293 -7.31 27.97 4.31
C GLY A 293 -7.39 26.52 3.79
N PRO A 294 -8.29 25.69 4.36
CA PRO A 294 -8.55 24.34 3.87
C PRO A 294 -8.84 24.30 2.37
N ALA A 295 -8.27 23.32 1.68
CA ALA A 295 -8.60 23.02 0.30
C ALA A 295 -10.08 22.66 0.15
N GLN A 296 -10.64 22.90 -1.04
CA GLN A 296 -12.03 22.54 -1.29
C GLN A 296 -12.16 21.01 -1.33
N GLU A 297 -13.25 20.46 -0.85
CA GLU A 297 -13.45 19.00 -0.92
C GLU A 297 -14.09 18.58 -2.25
N ARG A 298 -14.61 19.56 -3.01
CA ARG A 298 -15.32 19.38 -4.25
C ARG A 298 -15.07 20.59 -5.16
N TYR A 299 -14.86 20.33 -6.44
CA TYR A 299 -14.67 21.36 -7.46
C TYR A 299 -15.68 21.21 -8.57
N HIS A 300 -16.05 22.33 -9.16
CA HIS A 300 -16.81 22.32 -10.40
C HIS A 300 -15.93 21.94 -11.60
N LEU A 301 -16.54 21.42 -12.67
CA LEU A 301 -15.83 21.00 -13.88
C LEU A 301 -15.00 22.12 -14.55
N TRP A 302 -15.27 23.39 -14.28
CA TRP A 302 -14.48 24.52 -14.79
C TRP A 302 -13.39 25.01 -13.84
N GLU A 303 -13.48 24.70 -12.54
CA GLU A 303 -12.49 25.13 -11.53
C GLU A 303 -11.19 24.32 -11.62
N CYS A 304 -11.17 23.25 -12.41
CA CYS A 304 -9.97 22.48 -12.76
C CYS A 304 -9.17 22.00 -11.53
N GLY A 305 -9.81 21.85 -10.37
CA GLY A 305 -9.19 21.40 -9.11
C GLY A 305 -8.62 22.55 -8.27
N ASN A 306 -7.68 22.23 -7.38
CA ASN A 306 -6.95 23.25 -6.63
C ASN A 306 -5.87 23.88 -7.53
N GLU A 307 -6.15 25.03 -8.14
CA GLU A 307 -5.16 25.73 -8.99
C GLU A 307 -4.17 26.60 -8.22
N GLU A 308 -4.23 26.61 -6.89
CA GLU A 308 -3.46 27.52 -6.05
C GLU A 308 -1.95 27.48 -6.33
N ARG A 309 -1.34 28.67 -6.36
CA ARG A 309 0.10 28.87 -6.56
C ARG A 309 0.57 30.15 -5.86
N SER A 310 0.82 30.04 -4.57
CA SER A 310 1.35 31.12 -3.75
C SER A 310 2.87 31.02 -3.63
N VAL A 311 3.59 31.96 -4.24
CA VAL A 311 5.06 32.01 -4.22
C VAL A 311 5.53 33.35 -3.65
N GLY A 312 6.80 33.44 -3.29
CA GLY A 312 7.40 34.60 -2.65
C GLY A 312 7.75 34.31 -1.19
N SER A 313 8.47 35.26 -0.61
CA SER A 313 8.79 35.28 0.81
C SER A 313 7.51 35.39 1.68
N PRO A 314 7.58 35.05 2.97
CA PRO A 314 6.44 35.21 3.89
C PRO A 314 5.77 36.59 3.85
N GLN A 315 6.55 37.66 3.65
CA GLN A 315 6.02 39.01 3.55
C GLN A 315 5.31 39.26 2.21
N GLU A 316 5.93 38.86 1.09
CA GLU A 316 5.33 39.01 -0.25
C GLU A 316 3.98 38.29 -0.32
N ARG A 317 3.90 37.05 0.18
CA ARG A 317 2.63 36.30 0.24
C ARG A 317 1.57 36.97 1.10
N SER A 318 1.99 37.65 2.18
CA SER A 318 1.06 38.41 3.03
C SER A 318 0.58 39.69 2.34
N ASP A 319 1.47 40.38 1.63
CA ASP A 319 1.17 41.60 0.90
C ASP A 319 0.23 41.32 -0.29
N ASP A 320 0.45 40.22 -1.01
CA ASP A 320 -0.42 39.76 -2.10
C ASP A 320 -1.83 39.45 -1.59
N ARG A 321 -1.93 38.91 -0.37
CA ARG A 321 -3.20 38.57 0.28
C ARG A 321 -3.94 39.79 0.86
N ASP A 322 -3.24 40.69 1.53
CA ASP A 322 -3.82 41.86 2.21
C ASP A 322 -4.04 43.05 1.23
N GLY A 323 -3.51 42.97 0.01
CA GLY A 323 -3.55 44.02 -1.02
C GLY A 323 -4.86 44.16 -1.79
N PHE A 324 -5.00 45.28 -2.52
CA PHE A 324 -6.10 45.51 -3.48
C PHE A 324 -6.14 44.44 -4.56
N ASP A 325 -5.00 43.81 -4.88
CA ASP A 325 -4.90 42.75 -5.88
C ASP A 325 -5.55 41.45 -5.41
N GLY A 326 -5.35 40.99 -4.17
CA GLY A 326 -6.10 39.84 -3.62
C GLY A 326 -7.61 40.08 -3.56
N PHE A 327 -8.04 41.29 -3.17
CA PHE A 327 -9.46 41.68 -3.25
C PHE A 327 -10.00 41.74 -4.69
N MET A 328 -9.21 42.26 -5.63
CA MET A 328 -9.60 42.34 -7.04
C MET A 328 -9.54 40.98 -7.73
N GLU A 329 -8.69 40.06 -7.30
CA GLU A 329 -8.62 38.68 -7.81
C GLU A 329 -9.81 37.87 -7.29
N ASP A 330 -10.16 37.98 -6.00
CA ASP A 330 -11.42 37.42 -5.48
C ASP A 330 -12.65 38.02 -6.19
N LEU A 331 -12.67 39.34 -6.40
CA LEU A 331 -13.77 40.01 -7.11
C LEU A 331 -13.78 39.66 -8.60
N ALA A 332 -12.63 39.54 -9.27
CA ALA A 332 -12.51 39.19 -10.68
C ALA A 332 -12.88 37.73 -10.90
N ASN A 333 -12.45 36.80 -10.04
CA ASN A 333 -12.89 35.40 -10.07
C ASN A 333 -14.41 35.33 -9.87
N THR A 334 -14.95 36.07 -8.89
CA THR A 334 -16.41 36.14 -8.70
C THR A 334 -17.14 36.72 -9.90
N LEU A 335 -16.59 37.75 -10.57
CA LEU A 335 -17.19 38.39 -11.75
C LEU A 335 -17.01 37.58 -13.03
N GLU A 336 -15.91 36.86 -13.18
CA GLU A 336 -15.63 35.94 -14.28
C GLU A 336 -16.53 34.71 -14.18
N ASP A 337 -16.67 34.14 -12.98
CA ASP A 337 -17.65 33.10 -12.67
C ASP A 337 -19.06 33.59 -12.99
N LEU A 338 -19.42 34.80 -12.53
CA LEU A 338 -20.71 35.40 -12.84
C LEU A 338 -20.89 35.64 -14.35
N ALA A 339 -19.86 36.10 -15.06
CA ALA A 339 -19.90 36.38 -16.50
C ALA A 339 -20.01 35.07 -17.31
N TRP A 340 -19.34 34.01 -16.89
CA TRP A 340 -19.47 32.68 -17.47
C TRP A 340 -20.84 32.07 -17.19
N ILE A 341 -21.35 32.18 -15.97
CA ILE A 341 -22.71 31.78 -15.61
C ILE A 341 -23.72 32.55 -16.47
N LEU A 342 -23.53 33.87 -16.63
CA LEU A 342 -24.39 34.71 -17.47
C LEU A 342 -24.27 34.40 -18.96
N LEU A 343 -23.06 34.07 -19.46
CA LEU A 343 -22.83 33.63 -20.83
C LEU A 343 -23.53 32.29 -21.08
N ILE A 344 -23.46 31.36 -20.14
CA ILE A 344 -24.16 30.07 -20.20
C ILE A 344 -25.67 30.32 -20.21
N ILE A 345 -26.20 31.15 -19.32
CA ILE A 345 -27.61 31.55 -19.30
C ILE A 345 -28.00 32.21 -20.63
N PHE A 346 -27.15 33.06 -21.20
CA PHE A 346 -27.37 33.70 -22.49
C PHE A 346 -27.37 32.70 -23.64
N LEU A 347 -26.46 31.73 -23.66
CA LEU A 347 -26.43 30.65 -24.65
C LEU A 347 -27.67 29.77 -24.55
N ILE A 348 -28.15 29.47 -23.33
CA ILE A 348 -29.42 28.79 -23.09
C ILE A 348 -30.58 29.65 -23.63
N ALA A 349 -30.61 30.94 -23.32
CA ALA A 349 -31.67 31.85 -23.77
C ALA A 349 -31.66 32.03 -25.30
N ALA A 350 -30.49 32.11 -25.93
CA ALA A 350 -30.32 32.17 -27.38
C ALA A 350 -30.74 30.86 -28.06
N ALA A 351 -30.41 29.71 -27.47
CA ALA A 351 -30.90 28.40 -27.91
C ALA A 351 -32.43 28.31 -27.90
N VAL A 352 -33.06 28.81 -26.82
CA VAL A 352 -34.52 28.89 -26.65
C VAL A 352 -35.13 29.92 -27.62
N ALA A 353 -34.48 31.05 -27.85
CA ALA A 353 -34.96 32.06 -28.80
C ALA A 353 -34.91 31.55 -30.25
N VAL A 354 -33.84 30.84 -30.64
CA VAL A 354 -33.69 30.26 -31.98
C VAL A 354 -34.73 29.16 -32.23
N THR A 355 -35.06 28.34 -31.24
CA THR A 355 -36.16 27.35 -31.32
C THR A 355 -37.53 28.01 -31.51
N ILE A 356 -37.79 29.14 -30.83
CA ILE A 356 -39.04 29.88 -30.96
C ILE A 356 -39.14 30.61 -32.32
N PHE A 357 -38.06 31.22 -32.80
CA PHE A 357 -38.08 32.04 -34.02
C PHE A 357 -38.16 31.21 -35.31
N THR A 358 -37.52 30.05 -35.32
CA THR A 358 -37.50 29.16 -36.49
C THR A 358 -38.84 28.46 -36.71
N ALA A 359 -39.65 28.26 -35.67
CA ALA A 359 -41.02 27.73 -35.77
C ALA A 359 -41.96 28.58 -36.66
N GLY A 360 -41.61 29.84 -36.93
CA GLY A 360 -42.36 30.75 -37.81
C GLY A 360 -42.04 30.65 -39.31
N LEU A 361 -40.97 29.96 -39.72
CA LEU A 361 -40.47 29.98 -41.11
C LEU A 361 -40.22 28.57 -41.67
N GLY A 362 -41.24 27.71 -41.72
CA GLY A 362 -41.42 26.61 -42.69
C GLY A 362 -40.29 25.58 -42.95
N GLY A 363 -39.15 25.63 -42.25
CA GLY A 363 -37.97 24.82 -42.50
C GLY A 363 -37.78 23.74 -41.43
N VAL A 364 -38.64 22.73 -41.43
CA VAL A 364 -38.75 21.71 -40.37
C VAL A 364 -37.44 20.96 -40.10
N LEU A 365 -36.55 20.81 -41.09
CA LEU A 365 -35.32 20.01 -40.94
C LEU A 365 -34.15 20.77 -40.29
N LEU A 366 -33.99 22.07 -40.61
CA LEU A 366 -32.92 22.90 -40.02
C LEU A 366 -33.26 23.27 -38.56
N LEU A 367 -34.56 23.40 -38.27
CA LEU A 367 -35.11 23.55 -36.93
C LEU A 367 -34.65 22.45 -36.00
N VAL A 368 -34.91 21.19 -36.37
CA VAL A 368 -34.60 20.05 -35.51
C VAL A 368 -33.09 19.98 -35.23
N LEU A 369 -32.24 20.24 -36.23
CA LEU A 369 -30.80 20.20 -36.04
C LEU A 369 -30.28 21.30 -35.10
N VAL A 370 -30.69 22.55 -35.31
CA VAL A 370 -30.24 23.67 -34.48
C VAL A 370 -30.83 23.59 -33.07
N SER A 371 -32.08 23.14 -32.95
CA SER A 371 -32.73 22.90 -31.64
C SER A 371 -32.03 21.81 -30.84
N VAL A 372 -31.64 20.71 -31.50
CA VAL A 372 -30.94 19.60 -30.85
C VAL A 372 -29.53 20.01 -30.42
N VAL A 373 -28.81 20.75 -31.26
CA VAL A 373 -27.47 21.26 -30.91
C VAL A 373 -27.57 22.27 -29.77
N ALA A 374 -28.49 23.23 -29.85
CA ALA A 374 -28.61 24.29 -28.85
C ALA A 374 -29.16 23.78 -27.51
N ALA A 375 -30.12 22.85 -27.52
CA ALA A 375 -30.55 22.13 -26.33
C ALA A 375 -29.43 21.24 -25.76
N GLY A 376 -28.62 20.62 -26.62
CA GLY A 376 -27.43 19.86 -26.21
C GLY A 376 -26.39 20.74 -25.50
N VAL A 377 -26.08 21.91 -26.05
CA VAL A 377 -25.14 22.88 -25.46
C VAL A 377 -25.69 23.45 -24.15
N ALA A 378 -26.96 23.84 -24.12
CA ALA A 378 -27.64 24.32 -22.91
C ALA A 378 -27.62 23.27 -21.78
N THR A 379 -27.91 22.01 -22.13
CA THR A 379 -27.91 20.90 -21.18
C THR A 379 -26.50 20.59 -20.69
N ALA A 380 -25.50 20.57 -21.58
CA ALA A 380 -24.11 20.35 -21.22
C ALA A 380 -23.55 21.46 -20.30
N ALA A 381 -23.90 22.72 -20.57
CA ALA A 381 -23.48 23.85 -19.76
C ALA A 381 -24.19 23.88 -18.39
N ALA A 382 -25.48 23.56 -18.33
CA ALA A 382 -26.20 23.41 -17.07
C ALA A 382 -25.69 22.20 -16.25
N LEU A 383 -25.32 21.10 -16.92
CA LEU A 383 -24.67 19.96 -16.29
C LEU A 383 -23.31 20.33 -15.72
N ALA A 384 -22.49 21.05 -16.48
CA ALA A 384 -21.21 21.53 -15.97
C ALA A 384 -21.42 22.28 -14.65
N LEU A 385 -22.36 23.24 -14.61
CA LEU A 385 -22.72 24.07 -13.44
C LEU A 385 -23.10 23.32 -12.16
N VAL A 386 -23.61 22.10 -12.25
CA VAL A 386 -24.13 21.33 -11.10
C VAL A 386 -23.24 20.14 -10.77
N LEU A 387 -22.38 19.71 -11.69
CA LEU A 387 -21.47 18.60 -11.50
C LEU A 387 -20.23 19.06 -10.73
N THR A 388 -20.11 18.54 -9.51
CA THR A 388 -18.91 18.69 -8.70
C THR A 388 -18.16 17.37 -8.63
N ILE A 389 -16.85 17.42 -8.80
CA ILE A 389 -15.94 16.29 -8.62
C ILE A 389 -15.34 16.38 -7.21
N PRO A 390 -15.50 15.34 -6.37
CA PRO A 390 -14.86 15.29 -5.07
C PRO A 390 -13.36 15.05 -5.20
N GLU A 391 -12.56 15.73 -4.37
CA GLU A 391 -11.14 15.45 -4.21
C GLU A 391 -10.92 14.22 -3.35
N THR A 392 -9.88 13.44 -3.64
CA THR A 392 -9.62 12.20 -2.92
C THR A 392 -9.04 12.43 -1.53
N GLU A 393 -9.25 11.47 -0.61
CA GLU A 393 -8.84 11.61 0.79
C GLU A 393 -7.33 11.80 0.92
N ASN A 394 -6.55 11.06 0.13
CA ASN A 394 -5.10 11.20 0.11
C ASN A 394 -4.67 12.61 -0.32
N HIS A 395 -5.22 13.18 -1.40
CA HIS A 395 -4.86 14.53 -1.83
C HIS A 395 -5.25 15.59 -0.79
N LEU A 396 -6.43 15.48 -0.19
CA LEU A 396 -6.85 16.40 0.87
C LEU A 396 -5.90 16.38 2.07
N PHE A 397 -5.44 15.20 2.51
CA PHE A 397 -4.43 15.12 3.57
C PHE A 397 -3.10 15.73 3.16
N LEU A 398 -2.62 15.47 1.94
CA LEU A 398 -1.36 16.01 1.41
C LEU A 398 -1.38 17.54 1.34
N ILE A 399 -2.45 18.11 0.80
CA ILE A 399 -2.62 19.56 0.61
C ILE A 399 -2.79 20.25 1.97
N ASN A 400 -3.77 19.83 2.78
CA ASN A 400 -4.10 20.54 4.02
C ASN A 400 -3.00 20.40 5.08
N THR A 401 -2.29 19.28 5.12
CA THR A 401 -1.10 19.14 5.98
C THR A 401 -0.01 20.12 5.55
N THR A 402 0.26 20.20 4.24
CA THR A 402 1.31 21.07 3.72
C THR A 402 0.98 22.55 3.97
N LYS A 403 -0.25 22.97 3.65
CA LYS A 403 -0.74 24.32 3.97
C LYS A 403 -0.62 24.64 5.45
N TYR A 404 -1.02 23.72 6.33
CA TYR A 404 -0.95 23.92 7.77
C TYR A 404 0.50 24.15 8.25
N LEU A 405 1.44 23.32 7.81
CA LEU A 405 2.84 23.47 8.18
C LEU A 405 3.48 24.71 7.52
N ASN A 406 3.10 25.04 6.29
CA ASN A 406 3.61 26.22 5.59
C ASN A 406 3.10 27.53 6.22
N ASN A 407 1.82 27.61 6.57
CA ASN A 407 1.25 28.75 7.30
C ASN A 407 1.95 28.96 8.65
N GLN A 408 2.24 27.88 9.40
CA GLN A 408 3.04 27.98 10.63
C GLN A 408 4.42 28.61 10.40
N TYR A 409 5.04 28.33 9.26
CA TYR A 409 6.32 28.91 8.87
C TYR A 409 6.15 30.39 8.51
N ILE A 410 5.22 30.72 7.61
CA ILE A 410 4.94 32.09 7.16
C ILE A 410 4.67 33.00 8.36
N MET A 411 3.74 32.61 9.25
CA MET A 411 3.42 33.38 10.45
C MET A 411 4.63 33.54 11.39
N SER A 412 5.48 32.52 11.52
CA SER A 412 6.67 32.61 12.37
C SER A 412 7.79 33.47 11.78
N ASN A 413 7.69 33.84 10.51
CA ASN A 413 8.66 34.66 9.80
C ASN A 413 8.08 36.00 9.36
N GLY A 414 7.07 36.50 10.08
CA GLY A 414 6.54 37.87 9.93
C GLY A 414 5.32 38.00 9.02
N GLY A 415 4.86 36.92 8.38
CA GLY A 415 3.66 36.98 7.55
C GLY A 415 2.37 37.21 8.35
N THR A 416 1.43 37.96 7.78
CA THR A 416 0.12 38.35 8.34
C THR A 416 -1.04 37.73 7.55
N GLY A 417 -2.28 37.83 8.03
CA GLY A 417 -3.46 37.32 7.32
C GLY A 417 -3.74 35.82 7.45
N TYR A 418 -2.80 35.00 7.94
CA TYR A 418 -2.92 33.53 8.03
C TYR A 418 -3.56 32.98 9.32
N ALA A 419 -3.84 33.81 10.33
CA ALA A 419 -4.30 33.32 11.63
C ALA A 419 -5.67 32.63 11.56
N SER A 420 -6.60 33.16 10.76
CA SER A 420 -7.92 32.54 10.54
C SER A 420 -7.79 31.23 9.76
N ASP A 421 -6.95 31.22 8.74
CA ASP A 421 -6.72 30.06 7.89
C ASP A 421 -6.07 28.91 8.66
N GLN A 422 -5.08 29.23 9.49
CA GLN A 422 -4.47 28.26 10.39
C GLN A 422 -5.51 27.63 11.32
N LYS A 423 -6.42 28.44 11.87
CA LYS A 423 -7.50 27.96 12.72
C LYS A 423 -8.45 27.04 11.96
N ASN A 424 -8.85 27.41 10.75
CA ASN A 424 -9.74 26.61 9.91
C ASN A 424 -9.07 25.28 9.50
N LEU A 425 -7.79 25.32 9.13
CA LEU A 425 -7.00 24.11 8.85
C LEU A 425 -6.84 23.23 10.10
N ARG A 426 -6.61 23.82 11.28
CA ARG A 426 -6.57 23.09 12.56
C ARG A 426 -7.86 22.31 12.76
N GLU A 427 -9.01 22.99 12.62
CA GLU A 427 -10.34 22.37 12.77
C GLU A 427 -10.53 21.25 11.75
N TRP A 428 -10.27 21.50 10.47
CA TRP A 428 -10.35 20.50 9.41
C TRP A 428 -9.49 19.27 9.68
N LEU A 429 -8.22 19.47 10.07
CA LEU A 429 -7.26 18.38 10.36
C LEU A 429 -7.70 17.53 11.55
N LEU A 430 -8.20 18.15 12.61
CA LEU A 430 -8.73 17.43 13.77
C LEU A 430 -9.97 16.63 13.39
N GLU A 431 -10.86 17.19 12.57
CA GLU A 431 -12.09 16.49 12.14
C GLU A 431 -11.75 15.27 11.28
N HIS A 432 -10.80 15.41 10.36
CA HIS A 432 -10.40 14.35 9.45
C HIS A 432 -9.59 13.25 10.15
N THR A 433 -8.66 13.60 11.04
CA THR A 433 -7.95 12.60 11.85
C THR A 433 -8.86 11.92 12.87
N GLN A 434 -9.85 12.62 13.44
CA GLN A 434 -10.88 12.01 14.28
C GLN A 434 -11.74 11.04 13.48
N ARG A 435 -12.12 11.39 12.24
CA ARG A 435 -12.88 10.51 11.35
C ARG A 435 -12.14 9.19 11.13
N VAL A 436 -10.83 9.22 10.92
CA VAL A 436 -10.01 8.00 10.78
C VAL A 436 -10.14 7.10 12.01
N VAL A 437 -10.12 7.65 13.22
CA VAL A 437 -10.24 6.86 14.46
C VAL A 437 -11.69 6.39 14.70
N LYS A 438 -12.69 7.16 14.22
CA LYS A 438 -14.11 6.83 14.33
C LYS A 438 -14.56 5.78 13.32
N ALA A 439 -14.21 5.93 12.05
CA ALA A 439 -14.82 5.23 10.92
C ALA A 439 -13.79 4.62 9.96
N ASP A 440 -12.50 4.64 10.32
CA ASP A 440 -11.37 4.30 9.45
C ASP A 440 -11.11 5.34 8.33
N PHE A 441 -10.03 5.14 7.58
CA PHE A 441 -9.75 5.86 6.35
C PHE A 441 -10.86 5.60 5.34
N LEU A 442 -11.29 6.66 4.64
CA LEU A 442 -12.16 6.49 3.47
C LEU A 442 -11.45 5.60 2.43
N GLU A 443 -10.15 5.77 2.24
CA GLU A 443 -9.35 4.95 1.33
C GLU A 443 -8.55 3.87 2.08
N TYR A 444 -9.21 3.16 3.01
CA TYR A 444 -8.58 2.11 3.82
C TYR A 444 -7.87 1.06 2.96
N ASN A 445 -6.64 0.69 3.37
CA ASN A 445 -5.77 -0.29 2.69
C ASN A 445 -5.55 -0.02 1.19
N SER A 446 -5.93 1.15 0.68
CA SER A 446 -5.91 1.47 -0.75
C SER A 446 -4.51 1.38 -1.31
N ARG A 447 -4.40 0.73 -2.47
CA ARG A 447 -3.13 0.52 -3.17
C ARG A 447 -3.12 1.44 -4.40
N PRO A 448 -2.24 2.44 -4.54
CA PRO A 448 -1.19 2.82 -3.62
C PRO A 448 -1.54 3.88 -2.57
N TYR A 449 -2.78 4.36 -2.54
CA TYR A 449 -3.08 5.68 -1.98
C TYR A 449 -2.92 5.83 -0.47
N GLN A 450 -3.07 4.78 0.34
CA GLN A 450 -3.01 4.92 1.79
C GLN A 450 -1.65 5.47 2.29
N ARG A 451 -0.55 5.20 1.55
CA ARG A 451 0.77 5.74 1.88
C ARG A 451 0.79 7.26 1.98
N TYR A 452 0.03 7.93 1.12
CA TYR A 452 0.03 9.38 1.00
C TYR A 452 -0.60 10.03 2.22
N SER A 453 -1.77 9.53 2.63
CA SER A 453 -2.43 9.96 3.85
C SER A 453 -1.53 9.73 5.07
N LEU A 454 -0.88 8.56 5.17
CA LEU A 454 0.01 8.26 6.29
C LEU A 454 1.26 9.17 6.31
N ALA A 455 1.91 9.41 5.17
CA ALA A 455 3.07 10.30 5.08
C ALA A 455 2.71 11.74 5.48
N ALA A 456 1.55 12.25 5.01
CA ALA A 456 1.04 13.55 5.43
C ALA A 456 0.77 13.60 6.94
N ILE A 457 0.05 12.61 7.49
CA ILE A 457 -0.23 12.56 8.93
C ILE A 457 1.06 12.44 9.75
N MET A 458 2.10 11.74 9.27
CA MET A 458 3.41 11.70 9.92
C MET A 458 4.08 13.08 9.97
N ASN A 459 3.93 13.92 8.94
CA ASN A 459 4.43 15.29 8.98
C ASN A 459 3.74 16.11 10.08
N LEU A 460 2.43 15.93 10.30
CA LEU A 460 1.72 16.57 11.41
C LEU A 460 2.20 16.07 12.78
N ALA A 461 2.33 14.76 12.93
CA ALA A 461 2.81 14.13 14.16
C ALA A 461 4.22 14.58 14.56
N ASP A 462 5.06 14.92 13.58
CA ASP A 462 6.43 15.40 13.81
C ASP A 462 6.53 16.92 13.99
N PHE A 463 5.77 17.71 13.21
CA PHE A 463 6.07 19.14 13.01
C PHE A 463 4.91 20.10 13.34
N ALA A 464 3.69 19.62 13.59
CA ALA A 464 2.61 20.50 14.03
C ALA A 464 2.98 21.15 15.38
N LYS A 465 2.88 22.48 15.49
CA LYS A 465 3.16 23.22 16.74
C LYS A 465 2.00 23.09 17.73
N ASP A 466 0.78 22.96 17.22
CA ASP A 466 -0.42 22.69 18.01
C ASP A 466 -0.38 21.25 18.55
N PRO A 467 -0.44 21.06 19.88
CA PRO A 467 -0.35 19.74 20.49
C PRO A 467 -1.55 18.84 20.14
N ASP A 468 -2.75 19.39 19.95
CA ASP A 468 -3.93 18.59 19.66
C ASP A 468 -3.85 18.03 18.24
N VAL A 469 -3.43 18.85 17.26
CA VAL A 469 -3.20 18.37 15.88
C VAL A 469 -2.14 17.27 15.87
N ARG A 470 -1.06 17.45 16.63
CA ARG A 470 0.01 16.46 16.76
C ARG A 470 -0.50 15.16 17.37
N THR A 471 -1.24 15.23 18.48
CA THR A 471 -1.80 14.06 19.14
C THR A 471 -2.84 13.38 18.27
N GLY A 472 -3.76 14.11 17.64
CA GLY A 472 -4.75 13.56 16.71
C GLY A 472 -4.11 12.80 15.55
N ALA A 473 -3.02 13.34 14.98
CA ALA A 473 -2.21 12.65 13.98
C ALA A 473 -1.57 11.36 14.51
N GLN A 474 -0.99 11.40 15.71
CA GLN A 474 -0.44 10.20 16.36
C GLN A 474 -1.53 9.12 16.56
N LEU A 475 -2.72 9.48 17.05
CA LEU A 475 -3.82 8.53 17.23
C LEU A 475 -4.17 7.81 15.92
N ALA A 476 -4.27 8.54 14.80
CA ALA A 476 -4.54 7.96 13.50
C ALA A 476 -3.43 6.99 13.03
N LEU A 477 -2.15 7.32 13.29
CA LEU A 477 -1.01 6.46 12.94
C LEU A 477 -0.96 5.19 13.79
N GLU A 478 -1.18 5.29 15.11
CA GLU A 478 -1.26 4.14 16.02
C GLU A 478 -2.38 3.19 15.60
N TYR A 479 -3.56 3.73 15.26
CA TYR A 479 -4.69 2.96 14.76
C TYR A 479 -4.35 2.19 13.48
N ALA A 480 -3.73 2.85 12.48
CA ALA A 480 -3.35 2.22 11.23
C ALA A 480 -2.33 1.09 11.42
N VAL A 481 -1.29 1.32 12.24
CA VAL A 481 -0.24 0.32 12.48
C VAL A 481 -0.73 -0.82 13.38
N ALA A 482 -1.64 -0.56 14.32
CA ALA A 482 -2.29 -1.62 15.11
C ALA A 482 -3.08 -2.58 14.23
N LYS A 483 -3.84 -2.08 13.24
CA LYS A 483 -4.53 -2.94 12.27
C LYS A 483 -3.57 -3.83 11.50
N TYR A 484 -2.44 -3.29 11.03
CA TYR A 484 -1.40 -4.09 10.39
C TYR A 484 -0.86 -5.16 11.35
N ALA A 485 -0.54 -4.80 12.59
CA ALA A 485 0.01 -5.73 13.58
C ALA A 485 -0.95 -6.88 13.91
N ILE A 486 -2.26 -6.63 13.93
CA ILE A 486 -3.29 -7.65 14.19
C ILE A 486 -3.49 -8.58 12.97
N SER A 487 -3.53 -8.02 11.77
CA SER A 487 -3.87 -8.75 10.54
C SER A 487 -2.69 -9.40 9.82
N SER A 488 -1.44 -9.08 10.18
CA SER A 488 -0.24 -9.63 9.55
C SER A 488 0.28 -10.89 10.26
N ASN A 489 0.92 -11.82 9.56
CA ASN A 489 1.63 -12.95 10.16
C ASN A 489 3.05 -13.05 9.59
N GLU A 490 4.08 -12.86 10.42
CA GLU A 490 5.49 -12.79 9.98
C GLU A 490 5.67 -11.80 8.80
N GLY A 491 5.02 -10.64 8.89
CA GLY A 491 5.03 -9.59 7.87
C GLY A 491 4.09 -9.82 6.68
N ARG A 492 3.52 -11.01 6.50
CA ARG A 492 2.55 -11.30 5.42
C ARG A 492 1.18 -10.74 5.80
N ARG A 493 0.56 -9.93 4.95
CA ARG A 493 -0.78 -9.38 5.20
C ARG A 493 -1.64 -9.44 3.94
N ILE A 494 -2.85 -9.99 4.07
CA ILE A 494 -3.87 -10.03 3.02
C ILE A 494 -5.17 -9.48 3.60
N VAL A 495 -5.55 -8.29 3.14
CA VAL A 495 -6.71 -7.57 3.64
C VAL A 495 -7.50 -6.95 2.49
N PRO A 496 -8.81 -6.75 2.64
CA PRO A 496 -9.60 -6.02 1.66
C PRO A 496 -9.12 -4.57 1.59
N TYR A 497 -9.33 -3.94 0.45
CA TYR A 497 -8.94 -2.55 0.25
C TYR A 497 -9.94 -1.79 -0.60
N ARG A 498 -10.02 -0.48 -0.36
CA ARG A 498 -10.85 0.47 -1.11
C ARG A 498 -10.03 1.01 -2.29
N ARG A 499 -10.63 1.12 -3.48
CA ARG A 499 -10.01 1.56 -4.75
C ARG A 499 -9.03 0.59 -5.39
N LYS A 500 -8.78 0.80 -6.68
CA LYS A 500 -7.70 0.17 -7.44
C LYS A 500 -7.78 -1.35 -7.47
N ARG A 501 -8.98 -1.89 -7.68
CA ARG A 501 -9.22 -3.34 -7.75
C ARG A 501 -8.29 -4.05 -8.73
N GLU A 502 -7.88 -3.38 -9.80
CA GLU A 502 -6.90 -3.93 -10.72
C GLU A 502 -5.63 -4.38 -10.00
N TYR A 503 -5.23 -3.79 -8.87
CA TYR A 503 -4.06 -4.22 -8.10
C TYR A 503 -4.20 -5.59 -7.43
N LEU A 504 -5.34 -6.27 -7.57
CA LEU A 504 -5.54 -7.62 -7.05
C LEU A 504 -4.62 -8.64 -7.74
N PHE A 505 -4.19 -8.41 -8.98
CA PHE A 505 -3.23 -9.31 -9.64
C PHE A 505 -1.86 -9.31 -8.93
N HIS A 506 -1.51 -8.27 -8.19
CA HIS A 506 -0.31 -8.24 -7.33
C HIS A 506 -0.48 -9.05 -6.04
N VAL A 507 -1.73 -9.34 -5.66
CA VAL A 507 -2.03 -10.24 -4.53
C VAL A 507 -2.07 -11.68 -5.01
N ASP A 508 -2.83 -11.96 -6.08
CA ASP A 508 -3.08 -13.33 -6.52
C ASP A 508 -1.96 -13.96 -7.34
N GLY A 509 -0.97 -13.16 -7.78
CA GLY A 509 0.20 -13.61 -8.53
C GLY A 509 -0.16 -14.18 -9.90
N LEU A 510 -1.40 -14.03 -10.35
CA LEU A 510 -1.85 -14.56 -11.63
C LEU A 510 -1.49 -13.55 -12.73
N PRO A 511 -0.64 -13.94 -13.71
CA PRO A 511 -0.37 -13.09 -14.85
C PRO A 511 -1.67 -12.92 -15.65
N HIS A 512 -2.33 -11.78 -15.47
CA HIS A 512 -3.47 -11.38 -16.30
C HIS A 512 -3.02 -10.99 -17.71
N ASP A 513 -1.72 -10.68 -17.86
CA ASP A 513 -1.00 -10.60 -19.13
C ASP A 513 0.03 -11.73 -19.20
N PRO A 514 -0.10 -12.70 -20.13
CA PRO A 514 0.85 -13.80 -20.29
C PRO A 514 2.27 -13.34 -20.71
N LYS A 515 2.47 -12.06 -21.04
CA LYS A 515 3.79 -11.46 -21.30
C LYS A 515 4.48 -10.91 -20.05
N LYS A 516 3.76 -10.79 -18.92
CA LYS A 516 4.31 -10.28 -17.66
C LYS A 516 4.72 -11.43 -16.75
N TRP A 517 5.88 -11.30 -16.11
CA TRP A 517 6.44 -12.31 -15.22
C TRP A 517 5.59 -12.48 -13.95
N PRO A 518 5.49 -13.69 -13.37
CA PRO A 518 4.86 -13.88 -12.08
C PRO A 518 5.66 -13.14 -11.00
N PHE A 519 4.97 -12.24 -10.29
CA PHE A 519 5.56 -11.32 -9.32
C PHE A 519 5.77 -12.00 -7.96
N ASN A 520 6.67 -11.44 -7.15
CA ASN A 520 7.03 -12.02 -5.83
C ASN A 520 5.95 -11.87 -4.75
N GLY A 521 4.73 -11.47 -5.14
CA GLY A 521 3.56 -11.43 -4.28
C GLY A 521 3.61 -10.30 -3.27
N LEU A 522 3.09 -10.56 -2.07
CA LEU A 522 2.66 -9.62 -1.02
C LEU A 522 3.67 -8.52 -0.63
N PHE A 523 4.95 -8.65 -0.97
CA PHE A 523 6.02 -7.72 -0.61
C PHE A 523 6.51 -6.83 -1.76
N ASP A 524 5.91 -6.92 -2.94
CA ASP A 524 6.33 -6.16 -4.11
C ASP A 524 5.79 -4.71 -4.10
N LEU A 525 6.45 -3.85 -3.33
CA LEU A 525 6.03 -2.46 -3.14
C LEU A 525 6.18 -1.60 -4.40
N SER A 526 7.03 -1.98 -5.35
CA SER A 526 7.25 -1.26 -6.61
C SER A 526 6.05 -1.37 -7.53
N GLU A 527 5.36 -2.50 -7.44
CA GLU A 527 4.19 -2.84 -8.24
C GLU A 527 2.89 -2.65 -7.43
N GLY A 528 2.92 -1.97 -6.28
CA GLY A 528 1.70 -1.64 -5.53
C GLY A 528 1.14 -2.75 -4.64
N ALA A 529 2.03 -3.55 -4.03
CA ALA A 529 1.70 -4.25 -2.80
C ALA A 529 1.16 -3.28 -1.72
N ASP A 530 0.58 -3.84 -0.66
CA ASP A 530 0.08 -3.03 0.46
C ASP A 530 1.22 -2.27 1.14
N TYR A 531 1.11 -0.95 1.17
CA TYR A 531 2.14 -0.03 1.64
C TYR A 531 2.43 -0.14 3.13
N LEU A 532 1.49 -0.67 3.93
CA LEU A 532 1.75 -0.95 5.33
C LEU A 532 2.82 -2.04 5.51
N HIS A 533 3.14 -2.84 4.48
CA HIS A 533 4.30 -3.73 4.51
C HIS A 533 5.61 -2.95 4.70
N ALA A 534 5.76 -1.75 4.12
CA ALA A 534 6.97 -0.95 4.32
C ALA A 534 7.10 -0.51 5.79
N LEU A 535 6.00 -0.10 6.41
CA LEU A 535 5.98 0.24 7.83
C LEU A 535 6.22 -0.99 8.70
N GLY A 536 5.61 -2.13 8.36
CA GLY A 536 5.82 -3.39 9.06
C GLY A 536 7.27 -3.86 9.02
N LEU A 537 7.89 -3.84 7.83
CA LEU A 537 9.31 -4.16 7.62
C LEU A 537 10.23 -3.22 8.40
N LEU A 538 9.93 -1.93 8.44
CA LEU A 538 10.72 -0.97 9.20
C LEU A 538 10.55 -1.16 10.72
N TYR A 539 9.31 -1.15 11.23
CA TYR A 539 9.06 -1.18 12.66
C TYR A 539 9.32 -2.55 13.27
N PHE A 540 8.71 -3.61 12.73
CA PHE A 540 8.76 -4.95 13.33
C PHE A 540 9.88 -5.83 12.75
N GLY A 541 10.45 -5.48 11.60
CA GLY A 541 11.56 -6.23 10.98
C GLY A 541 11.27 -7.64 10.44
N PRO A 542 10.04 -8.04 10.03
CA PRO A 542 9.78 -9.41 9.57
C PRO A 542 10.43 -9.67 8.19
N SER A 543 11.68 -10.12 8.17
CA SER A 543 12.42 -10.43 6.93
C SER A 543 12.27 -11.89 6.46
N LEU A 544 11.71 -12.75 7.32
CA LEU A 544 11.57 -14.20 7.13
C LEU A 544 10.95 -14.66 5.80
N ASN A 545 10.01 -13.87 5.28
CA ASN A 545 9.25 -14.20 4.08
C ASN A 545 9.67 -13.36 2.87
N LEU A 546 10.68 -12.48 3.03
CA LEU A 546 11.27 -11.76 1.91
C LEU A 546 12.12 -12.71 1.07
N PRO A 547 12.20 -12.55 -0.26
CA PRO A 547 13.08 -13.34 -1.11
C PRO A 547 14.56 -13.00 -0.87
N ALA A 548 15.44 -13.87 -1.35
CA ALA A 548 16.88 -13.63 -1.35
C ALA A 548 17.19 -12.79 -2.57
N GLY A 549 18.13 -11.86 -2.44
CA GLY A 549 18.40 -10.90 -3.49
C GLY A 549 19.68 -10.12 -3.19
N GLY A 550 20.40 -9.76 -4.24
CA GLY A 550 21.58 -8.93 -4.09
C GLY A 550 22.74 -9.56 -3.28
N GLY A 551 22.82 -10.90 -3.21
CA GLY A 551 23.78 -11.60 -2.35
C GLY A 551 23.37 -11.66 -0.87
N ASN A 552 22.16 -11.21 -0.53
CA ASN A 552 21.62 -11.23 0.83
C ASN A 552 20.58 -12.35 1.00
N SER A 553 20.56 -12.92 2.19
CA SER A 553 19.58 -13.95 2.59
C SER A 553 18.15 -13.43 2.56
N TYR A 554 17.97 -12.15 2.88
CA TYR A 554 16.72 -11.41 2.85
C TYR A 554 16.96 -10.06 2.17
N ALA A 555 16.17 -9.76 1.16
CA ALA A 555 16.19 -8.46 0.51
C ALA A 555 14.76 -7.95 0.37
N ALA A 556 14.56 -6.64 0.52
CA ALA A 556 13.33 -5.94 0.18
C ALA A 556 13.47 -5.25 -1.18
N THR A 557 12.35 -4.86 -1.80
CA THR A 557 12.40 -4.16 -3.08
C THR A 557 13.08 -2.79 -2.94
N SER A 558 13.64 -2.21 -4.00
CA SER A 558 14.14 -0.82 -3.95
C SER A 558 13.05 0.18 -3.52
N ALA A 559 11.81 -0.07 -3.95
CA ALA A 559 10.63 0.70 -3.51
C ALA A 559 10.41 0.66 -1.99
N TYR A 560 10.82 -0.39 -1.27
CA TYR A 560 10.75 -0.39 0.20
C TYR A 560 11.42 0.84 0.82
N ALA A 561 12.59 1.23 0.32
CA ALA A 561 13.29 2.40 0.84
C ALA A 561 12.51 3.70 0.60
N SER A 562 11.91 3.87 -0.59
CA SER A 562 11.11 5.07 -0.90
C SER A 562 9.82 5.14 -0.09
N GLN A 563 9.25 4.00 0.30
CA GLN A 563 8.06 3.96 1.16
C GLN A 563 8.40 4.11 2.64
N ALA A 564 9.50 3.52 3.10
CA ALA A 564 9.89 3.53 4.51
C ALA A 564 10.58 4.84 4.93
N ILE A 565 11.03 5.68 3.99
CA ILE A 565 11.80 6.90 4.30
C ILE A 565 11.04 7.87 5.22
N TYR A 566 9.71 7.96 5.09
CA TYR A 566 8.88 8.82 5.95
C TYR A 566 8.96 8.40 7.41
N ALA A 567 8.70 7.13 7.67
CA ALA A 567 8.79 6.56 9.00
C ALA A 567 10.23 6.51 9.53
N ALA A 568 11.22 6.24 8.66
CA ALA A 568 12.64 6.22 9.03
C ALA A 568 13.15 7.59 9.47
N THR A 569 12.60 8.66 8.87
CA THR A 569 12.94 10.05 9.19
C THR A 569 11.99 10.69 10.21
N SER A 570 10.95 9.97 10.66
CA SER A 570 9.98 10.45 11.64
C SER A 570 10.51 10.39 13.06
N TYR A 571 9.95 11.22 13.94
CA TYR A 571 10.14 11.15 15.38
C TYR A 571 9.07 10.29 16.05
N TRP A 572 7.88 10.15 15.43
CA TRP A 572 6.84 9.26 15.90
C TRP A 572 7.23 7.78 15.77
N ARG A 573 6.86 6.97 16.76
CA ARG A 573 7.05 5.52 16.80
C ARG A 573 5.80 4.87 17.38
N PRO A 574 5.35 3.71 16.87
CA PRO A 574 4.25 2.98 17.47
C PRO A 574 4.55 2.62 18.92
N ASP A 575 3.52 2.54 19.75
CA ASP A 575 3.68 2.08 21.13
C ASP A 575 4.09 0.60 21.21
N GLU A 576 4.83 0.25 22.25
CA GLU A 576 5.30 -1.11 22.52
C GLU A 576 4.17 -2.17 22.54
N ALA A 577 2.95 -1.77 22.93
CA ALA A 577 1.79 -2.66 22.87
C ALA A 577 1.55 -3.19 21.45
N ILE A 578 1.77 -2.35 20.43
CA ILE A 578 1.58 -2.71 19.02
C ILE A 578 2.75 -3.56 18.50
N PHE A 579 3.98 -3.30 18.95
CA PHE A 579 5.10 -4.20 18.67
C PHE A 579 4.83 -5.62 19.17
N SER A 580 4.30 -5.74 20.39
CA SER A 580 3.95 -7.03 20.98
C SER A 580 2.87 -7.76 20.17
N LEU A 581 1.89 -7.06 19.60
CA LEU A 581 0.88 -7.64 18.69
C LEU A 581 1.49 -8.28 17.44
N ALA A 582 2.45 -7.59 16.82
CA ALA A 582 3.08 -8.05 15.59
C ALA A 582 4.05 -9.22 15.84
N MET A 583 4.77 -9.19 16.97
CA MET A 583 5.95 -10.03 17.17
C MET A 583 5.75 -11.21 18.13
N GLU A 584 5.01 -11.05 19.22
CA GLU A 584 4.98 -12.04 20.32
C GLU A 584 3.90 -13.10 20.15
N ARG A 585 3.53 -13.39 18.90
CA ARG A 585 2.42 -14.31 18.57
C ARG A 585 2.60 -15.71 19.15
N GLY A 586 3.83 -16.19 19.26
CA GLY A 586 4.15 -17.50 19.85
C GLY A 586 3.66 -17.69 21.30
N HIS A 587 3.38 -16.60 22.01
CA HIS A 587 2.87 -16.60 23.39
C HIS A 587 1.47 -15.98 23.50
N ALA A 588 0.89 -15.55 22.38
CA ALA A 588 -0.42 -14.91 22.38
C ALA A 588 -1.52 -15.96 22.61
N PRO A 589 -2.54 -15.67 23.45
CA PRO A 589 -3.78 -16.41 23.42
C PRO A 589 -4.42 -16.34 22.03
N LEU A 590 -5.38 -17.22 21.78
CA LEU A 590 -6.23 -17.16 20.60
C LEU A 590 -6.80 -15.74 20.43
N VAL A 591 -6.70 -15.21 19.22
CA VAL A 591 -7.24 -13.91 18.82
C VAL A 591 -8.45 -14.12 17.93
N HIS A 592 -9.48 -13.32 18.17
CA HIS A 592 -10.60 -13.13 17.25
C HIS A 592 -10.91 -11.63 17.17
N GLN A 593 -10.61 -11.04 16.02
CA GLN A 593 -10.80 -9.62 15.75
C GLN A 593 -11.74 -9.46 14.56
N ARG A 594 -12.80 -8.67 14.74
CA ARG A 594 -13.56 -8.05 13.65
C ARG A 594 -13.12 -6.60 13.53
N ILE A 595 -12.95 -6.15 12.30
CA ILE A 595 -12.71 -4.74 11.95
C ILE A 595 -13.77 -4.36 10.92
N HIS A 596 -14.50 -3.29 11.20
CA HIS A 596 -15.53 -2.75 10.34
C HIS A 596 -15.08 -1.36 9.90
N HIS A 597 -14.86 -1.22 8.60
CA HIS A 597 -14.65 0.01 7.86
C HIS A 597 -15.82 0.13 6.86
N ASP A 598 -15.64 0.70 5.66
CA ASP A 598 -16.66 0.61 4.60
C ASP A 598 -16.94 -0.83 4.09
N GLY A 599 -16.21 -1.81 4.63
CA GLY A 599 -16.36 -3.23 4.41
C GLY A 599 -15.99 -3.97 5.70
N TRP A 600 -15.72 -5.27 5.59
CA TRP A 600 -15.51 -6.11 6.77
C TRP A 600 -14.23 -6.91 6.66
N GLU A 601 -13.50 -6.99 7.78
CA GLU A 601 -12.33 -7.84 7.95
C GLU A 601 -12.51 -8.67 9.23
N ILE A 602 -12.18 -9.95 9.15
CA ILE A 602 -12.15 -10.87 10.30
C ILE A 602 -10.76 -11.49 10.35
N VAL A 603 -10.16 -11.44 11.53
CA VAL A 603 -8.88 -12.08 11.81
C VAL A 603 -9.08 -13.09 12.93
N SER A 604 -8.60 -14.31 12.73
CA SER A 604 -8.45 -15.29 13.80
C SER A 604 -7.04 -15.84 13.82
N SER A 605 -6.34 -15.69 14.94
CA SER A 605 -4.91 -16.03 15.01
C SER A 605 -4.57 -16.80 16.27
N GLY A 606 -3.64 -17.74 16.12
CA GLY A 606 -2.95 -18.41 17.22
C GLY A 606 -1.44 -18.21 17.12
N ALA A 607 -0.69 -18.99 17.88
CA ALA A 607 0.77 -19.00 17.83
C ALA A 607 1.32 -19.50 16.49
N SER A 608 0.66 -20.46 15.86
CA SER A 608 1.12 -21.12 14.63
C SER A 608 0.41 -20.63 13.37
N PHE A 609 -0.61 -19.77 13.49
CA PHE A 609 -1.48 -19.46 12.37
C PHE A 609 -2.15 -18.09 12.44
N THR A 610 -2.60 -17.63 11.29
CA THR A 610 -3.48 -16.47 11.15
C THR A 610 -4.43 -16.73 9.99
N ILE A 611 -5.72 -16.70 10.26
CA ILE A 611 -6.78 -16.71 9.27
C ILE A 611 -7.22 -15.26 9.08
N THR A 612 -7.09 -14.74 7.87
CA THR A 612 -7.67 -13.45 7.47
C THR A 612 -8.81 -13.72 6.51
N ALA A 613 -9.95 -13.12 6.78
CA ALA A 613 -11.08 -13.03 5.87
C ALA A 613 -11.40 -11.56 5.67
N GLY A 614 -11.82 -11.17 4.47
CA GLY A 614 -12.31 -9.81 4.35
C GLY A 614 -12.71 -9.34 2.96
N GLY A 615 -13.67 -8.43 3.00
CA GLY A 615 -14.20 -7.65 1.90
C GLY A 615 -15.50 -8.22 1.35
N VAL A 616 -16.53 -7.40 1.38
CA VAL A 616 -17.42 -7.32 0.23
C VAL A 616 -16.82 -6.23 -0.64
N THR A 617 -16.84 -6.43 -1.95
CA THR A 617 -16.54 -5.38 -2.90
C THR A 617 -17.26 -4.09 -2.51
N THR A 618 -16.49 -3.06 -2.18
CA THR A 618 -17.01 -1.74 -1.83
C THR A 618 -17.21 -0.90 -3.08
N GLY A 619 -18.21 -0.02 -3.01
CA GLY A 619 -18.51 0.94 -4.06
C GLY A 619 -17.44 2.03 -4.16
N MET A 620 -17.70 3.02 -5.02
CA MET A 620 -16.81 4.18 -5.16
C MET A 620 -16.73 4.94 -3.83
N PRO A 621 -15.53 5.30 -3.35
CA PRO A 621 -15.38 6.01 -2.09
C PRO A 621 -16.03 7.39 -2.09
N MET A 622 -16.14 7.97 -3.28
CA MET A 622 -16.67 9.30 -3.50
C MET A 622 -17.60 9.25 -4.69
N ASN A 623 -18.85 9.64 -4.46
CA ASN A 623 -19.87 9.68 -5.49
C ASN A 623 -19.99 11.11 -6.01
N THR A 624 -20.15 11.29 -7.33
CA THR A 624 -20.49 12.64 -7.83
C THR A 624 -21.93 12.99 -7.42
N THR A 625 -22.33 14.24 -7.64
CA THR A 625 -23.69 14.72 -7.30
C THR A 625 -24.81 14.01 -8.08
N THR A 626 -24.47 13.16 -9.07
CA THR A 626 -25.46 12.46 -9.90
C THR A 626 -24.98 11.05 -10.32
N ASP A 627 -25.53 10.00 -9.70
CA ASP A 627 -25.25 8.58 -9.98
C ASP A 627 -25.29 8.18 -11.47
N GLY A 628 -26.11 8.89 -12.27
CA GLY A 628 -26.31 8.57 -13.69
C GLY A 628 -25.15 8.99 -14.61
N LEU A 629 -24.26 9.87 -14.16
CA LEU A 629 -23.17 10.41 -14.98
C LEU A 629 -21.80 9.81 -14.67
N ASP A 630 -21.65 9.17 -13.51
CA ASP A 630 -20.41 8.50 -13.09
C ASP A 630 -19.91 7.50 -14.13
N GLY A 631 -20.80 6.69 -14.72
CA GLY A 631 -20.43 5.71 -15.75
C GLY A 631 -19.98 6.31 -17.09
N THR A 632 -20.21 7.59 -17.34
CA THR A 632 -19.90 8.27 -18.62
C THR A 632 -18.71 9.22 -18.53
N ILE A 633 -18.58 9.92 -17.40
CA ILE A 633 -17.53 10.92 -17.15
C ILE A 633 -16.29 10.26 -16.55
N LEU A 634 -16.48 9.33 -15.61
CA LEU A 634 -15.40 8.59 -14.94
C LEU A 634 -15.20 7.25 -15.65
N LYS A 635 -14.92 7.23 -16.97
CA LYS A 635 -14.70 5.97 -17.72
C LYS A 635 -13.60 5.05 -17.12
N ASP A 636 -12.76 5.58 -16.23
CA ASP A 636 -11.90 4.80 -15.31
C ASP A 636 -12.62 4.41 -14.00
N THR A 637 -13.87 3.95 -14.09
CA THR A 637 -14.64 3.44 -12.94
C THR A 637 -13.97 2.24 -12.24
N GLN A 638 -12.89 1.70 -12.80
CA GLN A 638 -12.09 0.62 -12.20
C GLN A 638 -11.32 1.12 -10.97
N ASP A 639 -10.73 2.31 -11.08
CA ASP A 639 -9.90 2.92 -10.04
C ASP A 639 -10.68 3.20 -8.76
N GLY A 640 -11.98 3.44 -8.87
CA GLY A 640 -12.85 3.75 -7.75
C GLY A 640 -13.31 2.53 -6.95
N LEU A 641 -13.27 1.33 -7.53
CA LEU A 641 -13.84 0.15 -6.88
C LEU A 641 -12.84 -0.51 -5.93
N GLY A 642 -13.31 -0.91 -4.75
CA GLY A 642 -12.54 -1.76 -3.85
C GLY A 642 -12.48 -3.22 -4.29
N ALA A 643 -11.61 -3.97 -3.63
CA ALA A 643 -11.45 -5.41 -3.79
C ALA A 643 -11.63 -6.14 -2.47
N ALA A 644 -12.37 -7.24 -2.52
CA ALA A 644 -12.36 -8.27 -1.50
C ALA A 644 -11.19 -9.23 -1.72
N VAL A 645 -10.76 -9.90 -0.64
CA VAL A 645 -9.67 -10.87 -0.65
C VAL A 645 -10.17 -12.24 -0.17
N PRO A 646 -9.52 -13.34 -0.58
CA PRO A 646 -9.98 -14.66 -0.18
C PRO A 646 -9.78 -14.89 1.31
N THR A 647 -10.62 -15.76 1.91
CA THR A 647 -10.36 -16.22 3.28
C THR A 647 -9.10 -17.07 3.25
N THR A 648 -8.04 -16.61 3.90
CA THR A 648 -6.69 -17.15 3.75
C THR A 648 -6.13 -17.60 5.09
N LEU A 649 -5.65 -18.83 5.15
CA LEU A 649 -4.89 -19.37 6.27
C LEU A 649 -3.38 -19.18 6.01
N MET A 650 -2.79 -18.24 6.75
CA MET A 650 -1.35 -18.03 6.81
C MET A 650 -0.77 -18.82 7.97
N LEU A 651 -0.10 -19.92 7.66
CA LEU A 651 0.66 -20.69 8.65
C LEU A 651 1.98 -19.98 8.97
N ALA A 652 2.31 -19.90 10.26
CA ALA A 652 3.67 -19.57 10.67
C ALA A 652 4.60 -20.60 10.02
N GLY A 653 5.64 -20.12 9.35
CA GLY A 653 6.60 -21.05 8.76
C GLY A 653 7.40 -21.77 9.86
N PRO A 654 8.23 -22.75 9.49
CA PRO A 654 9.27 -23.23 10.38
C PRO A 654 10.01 -22.03 10.97
N PRO A 655 10.12 -21.91 12.30
CA PRO A 655 10.86 -20.83 12.89
C PRO A 655 12.28 -20.95 12.33
N HIS A 656 12.95 -19.82 12.23
CA HIS A 656 14.37 -19.83 12.53
C HIS A 656 14.53 -20.70 13.76
N VAL A 657 15.32 -21.78 13.71
CA VAL A 657 15.72 -22.45 14.95
C VAL A 657 16.20 -21.33 15.84
N ALA A 658 15.45 -20.99 16.90
CA ALA A 658 15.80 -19.88 17.76
C ALA A 658 17.25 -20.15 18.17
N PRO A 659 18.15 -19.17 18.07
CA PRO A 659 19.50 -19.38 18.54
C PRO A 659 19.40 -19.67 20.04
N LEU A 660 19.40 -20.96 20.39
CA LEU A 660 20.09 -21.40 21.58
C LEU A 660 21.51 -20.86 21.41
N PHE A 661 22.07 -20.33 22.49
CA PHE A 661 23.26 -19.45 22.57
C PHE A 661 24.51 -19.84 21.73
N ASP A 662 24.51 -20.95 21.01
CA ASP A 662 25.60 -21.53 20.21
C ASP A 662 25.28 -21.83 18.72
N ARG A 663 24.06 -21.62 18.21
CA ARG A 663 23.72 -21.91 16.79
C ARG A 663 23.48 -20.65 15.95
N LYS A 664 24.21 -20.55 14.83
CA LYS A 664 23.93 -19.55 13.78
C LYS A 664 22.60 -19.84 13.10
N GLU A 665 21.88 -18.78 12.75
CA GLU A 665 20.61 -18.82 12.04
C GLU A 665 20.72 -19.62 10.73
N ARG A 666 19.65 -20.34 10.36
CA ARG A 666 19.48 -20.91 9.02
C ARG A 666 18.40 -20.13 8.27
N VAL A 667 18.76 -19.68 7.08
CA VAL A 667 17.89 -18.99 6.13
C VAL A 667 16.79 -19.92 5.64
N ARG A 668 15.54 -19.44 5.54
CA ARG A 668 14.46 -20.21 4.89
C ARG A 668 14.80 -20.47 3.42
N GLU A 669 14.70 -21.72 2.99
CA GLU A 669 14.84 -22.10 1.58
C GLU A 669 13.81 -21.33 0.75
N SER A 670 14.19 -20.87 -0.44
CA SER A 670 13.40 -19.94 -1.26
C SER A 670 11.99 -20.46 -1.59
N ASP A 671 11.87 -21.77 -1.80
CA ASP A 671 10.62 -22.49 -2.08
C ASP A 671 9.68 -22.62 -0.87
N THR A 672 10.21 -22.48 0.36
CA THR A 672 9.42 -22.48 1.61
C THR A 672 8.93 -21.09 2.02
N ARG A 673 9.40 -20.03 1.35
CA ARG A 673 8.95 -18.66 1.60
C ARG A 673 7.52 -18.50 1.08
N ARG A 674 6.62 -18.06 1.94
CA ARG A 674 5.20 -17.86 1.59
C ARG A 674 4.93 -16.40 1.26
N SER A 675 5.54 -15.93 0.18
CA SER A 675 5.44 -14.52 -0.23
C SER A 675 4.25 -14.23 -1.14
N SER A 676 3.48 -15.24 -1.57
CA SER A 676 2.43 -15.11 -2.58
C SER A 676 1.17 -15.92 -2.24
N LEU A 677 0.03 -15.52 -2.81
CA LEU A 677 -1.29 -16.06 -2.43
C LEU A 677 -1.42 -17.56 -2.70
N GLU A 678 -0.82 -18.07 -3.77
CA GLU A 678 -0.84 -19.48 -4.17
C GLU A 678 -0.17 -20.42 -3.17
N ARG A 679 0.64 -19.88 -2.25
CA ARG A 679 1.33 -20.62 -1.19
C ARG A 679 0.49 -20.79 0.08
N PHE A 680 -0.75 -20.30 0.09
CA PHE A 680 -1.66 -20.42 1.24
C PHE A 680 -2.84 -21.35 0.95
N LEU A 681 -3.30 -22.01 2.00
CA LEU A 681 -4.64 -22.60 2.00
C LEU A 681 -5.65 -21.45 2.05
N ARG A 682 -6.62 -21.47 1.15
CA ARG A 682 -7.62 -20.39 1.08
C ARG A 682 -8.95 -20.84 0.50
N PHE A 683 -9.99 -20.06 0.77
CA PHE A 683 -11.28 -20.13 0.10
C PHE A 683 -11.41 -18.92 -0.81
N ASP A 684 -11.49 -19.16 -2.12
CA ASP A 684 -11.63 -18.07 -3.10
C ASP A 684 -13.05 -17.47 -3.08
N GLY A 685 -14.06 -18.22 -2.62
CA GLY A 685 -15.44 -17.72 -2.58
C GLY A 685 -15.96 -17.38 -3.98
N ARG A 686 -16.69 -16.26 -4.09
CA ARG A 686 -17.17 -15.75 -5.38
C ARG A 686 -16.08 -14.94 -6.07
N ARG A 687 -15.52 -15.47 -7.16
CA ARG A 687 -14.64 -14.70 -8.05
C ARG A 687 -15.46 -13.98 -9.13
N ALA A 688 -16.04 -12.84 -8.77
CA ALA A 688 -16.89 -12.09 -9.70
C ALA A 688 -16.05 -11.17 -10.61
N GLU A 689 -16.11 -11.40 -11.92
CA GLU A 689 -15.81 -10.34 -12.89
C GLU A 689 -17.02 -9.41 -12.99
N VAL A 690 -16.85 -8.15 -12.61
CA VAL A 690 -17.84 -7.11 -12.89
C VAL A 690 -17.47 -6.50 -14.24
N GLY A 691 -18.34 -6.55 -15.25
CA GLY A 691 -18.16 -5.73 -16.48
C GLY A 691 -16.90 -5.97 -17.34
N GLY A 692 -16.17 -7.09 -17.17
CA GLY A 692 -14.87 -7.31 -17.83
C GLY A 692 -13.68 -6.69 -17.09
N HIS A 693 -13.85 -6.35 -15.81
CA HIS A 693 -12.82 -5.82 -14.93
C HIS A 693 -12.13 -6.93 -14.11
N ALA A 694 -11.04 -6.56 -13.42
CA ALA A 694 -10.33 -7.45 -12.51
C ALA A 694 -11.29 -8.13 -11.52
N PRO A 695 -11.09 -9.43 -11.23
CA PRO A 695 -11.95 -10.16 -10.32
C PRO A 695 -11.91 -9.56 -8.90
N SER A 696 -12.88 -9.93 -8.06
CA SER A 696 -12.87 -9.67 -6.62
C SER A 696 -13.29 -10.97 -5.90
N TYR A 697 -12.78 -11.21 -4.69
CA TYR A 697 -13.03 -12.43 -3.91
C TYR A 697 -14.19 -12.21 -2.92
N ASP A 698 -15.40 -12.02 -3.43
CA ASP A 698 -16.56 -11.67 -2.60
C ASP A 698 -17.08 -12.84 -1.75
N GLN A 699 -17.80 -12.48 -0.68
CA GLN A 699 -18.55 -13.40 0.18
C GLN A 699 -17.66 -14.42 0.91
N ASN A 700 -16.56 -13.95 1.49
CA ASN A 700 -15.55 -14.73 2.19
C ASN A 700 -15.38 -14.24 3.64
N LEU A 701 -16.41 -14.40 4.48
CA LEU A 701 -16.45 -13.94 5.88
C LEU A 701 -16.69 -15.08 6.88
N CYS A 702 -16.56 -16.34 6.46
CA CYS A 702 -16.76 -17.49 7.34
C CYS A 702 -15.48 -17.82 8.11
N VAL A 703 -15.25 -17.09 9.21
CA VAL A 703 -14.11 -17.29 10.12
C VAL A 703 -14.55 -17.20 11.58
N TRP A 704 -14.06 -18.11 12.42
CA TRP A 704 -14.36 -18.16 13.85
C TRP A 704 -13.30 -18.93 14.65
N ASP A 705 -12.56 -18.29 15.55
CA ASP A 705 -11.66 -18.99 16.51
C ASP A 705 -10.88 -20.19 15.91
N GLY A 706 -10.11 -19.98 14.85
CA GLY A 706 -9.35 -21.02 14.12
C GLY A 706 -10.17 -21.94 13.20
N PHE A 707 -11.48 -21.74 13.11
CA PHE A 707 -12.35 -22.31 12.09
C PHE A 707 -12.50 -21.36 10.89
N ALA A 708 -12.56 -21.92 9.69
CA ALA A 708 -12.97 -21.19 8.49
C ALA A 708 -13.72 -22.10 7.51
N CYS A 709 -14.58 -21.51 6.67
CA CYS A 709 -15.32 -22.25 5.66
C CYS A 709 -15.51 -21.45 4.37
N GLY A 710 -15.93 -22.11 3.30
CA GLY A 710 -16.25 -21.45 2.04
C GLY A 710 -16.35 -22.40 0.86
N VAL A 711 -16.32 -21.79 -0.33
CA VAL A 711 -16.29 -22.50 -1.61
C VAL A 711 -14.95 -22.26 -2.32
N ASN A 712 -14.63 -23.11 -3.30
CA ASN A 712 -13.37 -23.02 -4.06
C ASN A 712 -12.14 -23.04 -3.12
N LEU A 713 -12.12 -24.02 -2.22
CA LEU A 713 -10.99 -24.35 -1.36
C LEU A 713 -9.77 -24.73 -2.21
N MET A 714 -8.72 -23.93 -2.06
CA MET A 714 -7.41 -24.12 -2.64
C MET A 714 -6.46 -24.61 -1.55
N ILE A 715 -5.79 -25.73 -1.81
CA ILE A 715 -4.82 -26.35 -0.90
C ILE A 715 -3.46 -26.37 -1.60
N PRO A 716 -2.42 -25.71 -1.05
CA PRO A 716 -1.10 -25.69 -1.65
C PRO A 716 -0.45 -27.08 -1.57
N ASP A 717 0.42 -27.40 -2.52
CA ASP A 717 0.95 -28.77 -2.69
C ASP A 717 1.78 -29.26 -1.51
N ASP A 718 2.51 -28.35 -0.85
CA ASP A 718 3.29 -28.64 0.35
C ASP A 718 2.39 -29.06 1.53
N LEU A 719 1.22 -28.42 1.69
CA LEU A 719 0.21 -28.82 2.68
C LEU A 719 -0.51 -30.10 2.26
N ARG A 720 -0.72 -30.31 0.96
CA ARG A 720 -1.35 -31.53 0.44
C ARG A 720 -0.54 -32.78 0.78
N ALA A 721 0.78 -32.69 0.76
CA ALA A 721 1.69 -33.77 1.18
C ALA A 721 1.53 -34.14 2.68
N CYS A 722 1.10 -33.18 3.49
CA CYS A 722 0.86 -33.35 4.92
C CYS A 722 -0.48 -34.00 5.28
N MET A 723 -1.45 -33.92 4.38
CA MET A 723 -2.81 -34.36 4.64
C MET A 723 -2.90 -35.89 4.71
N LYS A 724 -3.36 -36.41 5.85
CA LYS A 724 -3.71 -37.82 6.01
C LYS A 724 -5.23 -37.98 5.89
N PRO A 725 -5.75 -38.79 4.95
CA PRO A 725 -7.17 -39.09 4.89
C PRO A 725 -7.66 -39.65 6.23
N ASP A 726 -8.87 -39.27 6.64
CA ASP A 726 -9.54 -39.91 7.76
C ASP A 726 -10.16 -41.23 7.28
N ASP A 727 -9.64 -42.35 7.75
CA ASP A 727 -10.08 -43.70 7.35
C ASP A 727 -11.59 -43.94 7.58
N GLN A 728 -12.24 -43.17 8.46
CA GLN A 728 -13.63 -43.35 8.83
C GLN A 728 -14.58 -42.40 8.10
N ARG A 729 -14.07 -41.32 7.50
CA ARG A 729 -14.91 -40.25 6.94
C ARG A 729 -14.39 -39.78 5.58
N PRO A 730 -15.13 -40.00 4.48
CA PRO A 730 -14.72 -39.51 3.16
C PRO A 730 -14.61 -37.99 3.17
N ASN A 731 -13.70 -37.44 2.36
CA ASN A 731 -13.45 -35.99 2.21
C ASN A 731 -12.84 -35.30 3.44
N TRP A 732 -12.56 -36.03 4.53
CA TRP A 732 -11.87 -35.51 5.71
C TRP A 732 -10.39 -35.83 5.67
N PHE A 733 -9.60 -34.87 6.12
CA PHE A 733 -8.16 -34.99 6.25
C PHE A 733 -7.73 -34.42 7.60
N LEU A 734 -6.74 -35.06 8.20
CA LEU A 734 -6.07 -34.58 9.39
C LEU A 734 -4.64 -34.19 9.00
N VAL A 735 -4.17 -33.07 9.53
CA VAL A 735 -2.80 -32.61 9.38
C VAL A 735 -2.16 -32.60 10.76
N ARG A 736 -0.97 -33.19 10.82
CA ARG A 736 -0.10 -33.16 11.98
C ARG A 736 1.19 -32.45 11.58
N SER A 737 1.40 -31.22 12.04
CA SER A 737 2.49 -30.40 11.52
C SER A 737 3.88 -30.96 11.86
N ASP A 738 4.02 -31.64 13.00
CA ASP A 738 5.28 -32.23 13.49
C ASP A 738 5.63 -33.58 12.82
N ASP A 739 4.81 -34.04 11.87
CA ASP A 739 5.10 -35.26 11.14
C ASP A 739 6.36 -35.09 10.26
N PRO A 740 7.30 -36.04 10.24
CA PRO A 740 8.43 -36.01 9.31
C PRO A 740 8.01 -35.90 7.83
N ALA A 741 6.81 -36.36 7.47
CA ALA A 741 6.21 -36.20 6.14
C ALA A 741 5.74 -34.76 5.85
N CYS A 742 5.87 -33.85 6.81
CA CYS A 742 5.55 -32.43 6.73
C CYS A 742 6.78 -31.52 6.80
N PRO A 743 7.79 -31.68 5.91
CA PRO A 743 9.05 -30.94 6.02
C PRO A 743 8.88 -29.41 5.96
N GLY A 744 7.85 -28.91 5.26
CA GLY A 744 7.54 -27.48 5.20
C GLY A 744 6.94 -26.90 6.48
N TYR A 745 6.63 -27.72 7.49
CA TYR A 745 5.92 -27.31 8.71
C TYR A 745 6.48 -27.92 10.01
N ASN A 746 7.23 -29.02 9.95
CA ASN A 746 7.62 -29.79 11.13
C ASN A 746 8.71 -29.16 12.00
N ALA A 747 9.42 -28.16 11.48
CA ALA A 747 10.27 -27.31 12.31
C ALA A 747 9.46 -26.18 13.00
N GLY A 748 8.25 -25.87 12.50
CA GLY A 748 7.26 -24.85 12.90
C GLY A 748 6.82 -24.83 14.36
N PRO A 749 6.19 -23.74 14.82
CA PRO A 749 5.21 -23.85 15.89
C PRO A 749 4.21 -24.96 15.54
N THR A 750 4.08 -25.94 16.42
CA THR A 750 3.25 -27.12 16.19
C THR A 750 1.79 -26.73 16.04
N PHE A 751 1.07 -27.36 15.11
CA PHE A 751 -0.37 -27.18 14.90
C PHE A 751 -1.05 -28.45 14.42
N TRP A 752 -2.32 -28.58 14.75
CA TRP A 752 -3.19 -29.65 14.27
C TRP A 752 -4.31 -29.06 13.43
N MET A 753 -4.65 -29.72 12.33
CA MET A 753 -5.71 -29.24 11.44
C MET A 753 -6.64 -30.36 11.02
N ALA A 754 -7.93 -30.06 10.96
CA ALA A 754 -8.94 -30.88 10.34
C ALA A 754 -9.42 -30.12 9.10
N ILE A 755 -9.38 -30.79 7.95
CA ILE A 755 -9.80 -30.24 6.68
C ILE A 755 -10.92 -31.10 6.13
N TYR A 756 -12.02 -30.48 5.76
CA TYR A 756 -13.07 -31.09 4.97
C TYR A 756 -13.07 -30.46 3.59
N ASN A 757 -12.97 -31.29 2.54
CA ASN A 757 -12.97 -30.83 1.15
C ASN A 757 -13.83 -31.76 0.31
N GLU A 758 -15.04 -31.33 -0.02
CA GLU A 758 -15.98 -32.07 -0.85
C GLU A 758 -15.93 -31.53 -2.29
N PRO A 759 -15.46 -32.33 -3.26
CA PRO A 759 -15.59 -31.99 -4.68
C PRO A 759 -17.09 -31.95 -5.03
N ARG A 760 -17.60 -30.74 -5.29
CA ARG A 760 -19.00 -30.49 -5.56
C ARG A 760 -19.11 -29.32 -6.51
N ALA A 761 -19.21 -29.65 -7.80
CA ALA A 761 -19.53 -28.65 -8.80
C ALA A 761 -20.96 -28.15 -8.56
N GLY A 762 -21.13 -26.85 -8.38
CA GLY A 762 -22.42 -26.22 -8.16
C GLY A 762 -22.50 -24.83 -8.76
N ASN A 763 -23.68 -24.24 -8.70
CA ASN A 763 -23.89 -22.85 -9.08
C ASN A 763 -24.94 -22.25 -8.14
N ASP A 764 -24.52 -21.35 -7.25
CA ASP A 764 -25.39 -20.61 -6.33
C ASP A 764 -25.53 -19.18 -6.86
N SER A 765 -26.72 -18.60 -6.77
CA SER A 765 -26.97 -17.20 -7.12
C SER A 765 -26.04 -16.19 -6.43
N ARG A 766 -25.55 -16.54 -5.24
CA ARG A 766 -24.66 -15.71 -4.41
C ARG A 766 -23.22 -15.83 -4.88
N PHE A 767 -22.70 -17.03 -5.13
CA PHE A 767 -21.27 -17.28 -5.41
C PHE A 767 -20.93 -17.62 -6.86
N GLY A 768 -21.92 -17.79 -7.73
CA GLY A 768 -21.69 -18.29 -9.08
C GLY A 768 -21.25 -19.75 -9.10
N PRO A 769 -20.54 -20.19 -10.16
CA PRO A 769 -20.03 -21.56 -10.24
C PRO A 769 -18.92 -21.79 -9.20
N PHE A 770 -18.93 -22.96 -8.58
CA PHE A 770 -17.89 -23.40 -7.68
C PHE A 770 -17.58 -24.89 -7.91
N ASP A 771 -16.36 -25.31 -7.64
CA ASP A 771 -15.87 -26.67 -7.90
C ASP A 771 -15.85 -27.56 -6.66
N ASN A 772 -15.71 -26.94 -5.48
CA ASN A 772 -15.71 -27.65 -4.21
C ASN A 772 -16.25 -26.75 -3.10
N VAL A 773 -16.61 -27.40 -1.99
CA VAL A 773 -16.97 -26.75 -0.73
C VAL A 773 -16.10 -27.33 0.38
N GLY A 774 -15.71 -26.51 1.35
CA GLY A 774 -14.87 -27.00 2.42
C GLY A 774 -14.93 -26.19 3.70
N LEU A 775 -14.30 -26.74 4.72
CA LEU A 775 -14.02 -26.07 5.97
C LEU A 775 -12.70 -26.56 6.54
N ILE A 776 -12.15 -25.75 7.44
CA ILE A 776 -10.98 -26.08 8.23
C ILE A 776 -11.25 -25.76 9.70
N GLU A 777 -10.62 -26.51 10.58
CA GLU A 777 -10.33 -26.07 11.94
C GLU A 777 -8.83 -26.29 12.20
N ILE A 778 -8.15 -25.26 12.69
CA ILE A 778 -6.75 -25.30 13.11
C ILE A 778 -6.63 -24.95 14.60
N VAL A 779 -5.79 -25.70 15.32
CA VAL A 779 -5.42 -25.44 16.71
C VAL A 779 -3.91 -25.41 16.89
N ASP A 780 -3.44 -24.57 17.81
CA ASP A 780 -2.05 -24.59 18.22
C ASP A 780 -1.76 -25.90 18.97
N GLY A 781 -0.60 -26.50 18.72
CA GLY A 781 -0.18 -27.74 19.38
C GLY A 781 0.05 -27.59 20.89
N ALA A 782 0.20 -26.35 21.37
CA ALA A 782 0.24 -26.03 22.79
C ALA A 782 -1.14 -26.10 23.46
N GLU A 783 -2.24 -26.00 22.71
CA GLU A 783 -3.61 -26.08 23.25
C GLU A 783 -4.03 -27.51 23.62
N MET A 784 -3.59 -28.51 22.84
CA MET A 784 -3.85 -29.93 23.07
C MET A 784 -2.90 -30.80 22.25
N ASP A 785 -2.73 -32.07 22.60
CA ASP A 785 -2.01 -33.04 21.75
C ASP A 785 -2.83 -33.50 20.53
N PHE A 786 -2.15 -34.09 19.55
CA PHE A 786 -2.78 -34.55 18.30
C PHE A 786 -3.84 -35.64 18.52
N GLU A 787 -3.62 -36.58 19.45
CA GLU A 787 -4.57 -37.67 19.70
C GLU A 787 -5.88 -37.13 20.29
N THR A 788 -5.79 -36.16 21.21
CA THR A 788 -6.94 -35.45 21.76
C THR A 788 -7.66 -34.65 20.67
N PHE A 789 -6.91 -33.91 19.85
CA PHE A 789 -7.46 -33.16 18.72
C PHE A 789 -8.23 -34.08 17.77
N SER A 790 -7.58 -35.13 17.28
CA SER A 790 -8.13 -36.12 16.35
C SER A 790 -9.37 -36.80 16.91
N THR A 791 -9.31 -37.24 18.18
CA THR A 791 -10.43 -37.86 18.87
C THR A 791 -11.62 -36.90 18.98
N ARG A 792 -11.39 -35.65 19.38
CA ARG A 792 -12.47 -34.64 19.47
C ARG A 792 -13.06 -34.31 18.11
N ALA A 793 -12.23 -34.12 17.10
CA ALA A 793 -12.67 -33.80 15.73
C ALA A 793 -13.59 -34.89 15.18
N ARG A 794 -13.32 -36.18 15.48
CA ARG A 794 -14.15 -37.33 15.11
C ARG A 794 -15.42 -37.43 15.95
N GLN A 795 -15.30 -37.40 17.28
CA GLN A 795 -16.44 -37.61 18.18
C GLN A 795 -17.49 -36.49 18.11
N ARG A 796 -17.04 -35.25 17.92
CA ARG A 796 -17.93 -34.08 17.89
C ARG A 796 -18.60 -33.88 16.53
N ASN A 797 -17.99 -34.40 15.46
CA ASN A 797 -18.53 -34.37 14.11
C ASN A 797 -18.60 -35.80 13.52
N PRO A 798 -19.46 -36.69 14.08
CA PRO A 798 -19.47 -38.13 13.80
C PRO A 798 -20.20 -38.53 12.50
N GLY A 799 -20.88 -37.59 11.83
CA GLY A 799 -21.76 -37.89 10.71
C GLY A 799 -21.01 -38.33 9.44
N PRO A 800 -21.44 -39.41 8.75
CA PRO A 800 -20.93 -39.78 7.43
C PRO A 800 -21.53 -38.94 6.28
N GLY A 801 -22.50 -38.08 6.58
CA GLY A 801 -23.17 -37.21 5.60
C GLY A 801 -22.39 -35.91 5.34
N PRO A 802 -22.69 -35.19 4.24
CA PRO A 802 -22.05 -33.91 3.99
C PRO A 802 -22.39 -32.95 5.13
N LEU A 803 -21.35 -32.35 5.74
CA LEU A 803 -21.53 -31.32 6.77
C LEU A 803 -22.31 -30.12 6.23
N MET A 804 -22.33 -29.97 4.91
CA MET A 804 -23.09 -28.95 4.21
C MET A 804 -24.33 -29.57 3.56
N GLY A 805 -25.49 -28.96 3.76
CA GLY A 805 -26.77 -29.47 3.28
C GLY A 805 -26.75 -29.88 1.79
N THR A 806 -27.54 -30.90 1.46
CA THR A 806 -27.74 -31.38 0.08
C THR A 806 -28.56 -30.43 -0.78
N GLY A 807 -29.10 -29.35 -0.19
CA GLY A 807 -29.81 -28.28 -0.90
C GLY A 807 -28.88 -27.37 -1.70
N SER A 808 -29.47 -26.39 -2.39
CA SER A 808 -28.75 -25.40 -3.21
C SER A 808 -27.96 -24.37 -2.41
N ALA A 809 -28.08 -24.35 -1.07
CA ALA A 809 -27.31 -23.48 -0.19
C ALA A 809 -26.24 -24.32 0.53
N CYS A 810 -24.96 -23.96 0.45
CA CYS A 810 -23.96 -24.60 1.31
C CYS A 810 -24.05 -23.98 2.72
N ASN A 811 -24.78 -24.68 3.58
CA ASN A 811 -24.98 -24.33 4.99
C ASN A 811 -24.75 -25.57 5.84
N GLY A 812 -24.20 -25.39 7.03
CA GLY A 812 -23.79 -26.51 7.86
C GLY A 812 -23.64 -26.14 9.32
N GLU A 813 -23.32 -27.16 10.11
CA GLU A 813 -22.99 -27.00 11.50
C GLU A 813 -21.72 -27.80 11.80
N TYR A 814 -20.80 -27.19 12.53
CA TYR A 814 -19.54 -27.77 12.94
C TYR A 814 -19.37 -27.63 14.44
N VAL A 815 -18.98 -28.70 15.12
CA VAL A 815 -18.68 -28.64 16.56
C VAL A 815 -17.17 -28.60 16.73
N SER A 816 -16.65 -27.43 17.09
CA SER A 816 -15.22 -27.17 17.30
C SER A 816 -14.60 -28.12 18.33
N VAL A 817 -13.31 -28.46 18.16
CA VAL A 817 -12.52 -29.21 19.14
C VAL A 817 -12.09 -28.36 20.35
N ARG A 818 -12.18 -27.03 20.26
CA ARG A 818 -11.89 -26.11 21.36
C ARG A 818 -13.00 -26.12 22.41
N GLY A 819 -12.63 -25.83 23.66
CA GLY A 819 -13.55 -25.88 24.80
C GLY A 819 -13.93 -27.30 25.23
N THR A 820 -14.49 -27.42 26.45
CA THR A 820 -14.84 -28.70 27.09
C THR A 820 -15.95 -29.44 26.34
N THR A 821 -16.98 -28.74 25.89
CA THR A 821 -18.11 -29.29 25.13
C THR A 821 -18.03 -29.08 23.62
N GLY A 822 -17.08 -28.27 23.14
CA GLY A 822 -17.08 -27.77 21.76
C GLY A 822 -18.01 -26.57 21.60
N GLN A 823 -17.60 -25.60 20.78
CA GLN A 823 -18.52 -24.58 20.28
C GLN A 823 -19.25 -25.14 19.04
N ARG A 824 -20.58 -25.09 19.06
CA ARG A 824 -21.42 -25.47 17.91
C ARG A 824 -21.55 -24.26 16.99
N ILE A 825 -20.80 -24.27 15.90
CA ILE A 825 -20.69 -23.20 14.90
C ILE A 825 -21.66 -23.53 13.76
N GLY A 826 -22.76 -22.77 13.67
CA GLY A 826 -23.62 -22.76 12.48
C GLY A 826 -23.07 -21.78 11.46
N PHE A 827 -23.01 -22.17 10.19
CA PHE A 827 -22.42 -21.38 9.12
C PHE A 827 -23.14 -21.57 7.79
N ASP A 828 -22.89 -20.65 6.87
CA ASP A 828 -23.07 -20.85 5.43
C ASP A 828 -21.76 -20.53 4.68
N CYS A 829 -21.69 -20.69 3.36
CA CYS A 829 -20.45 -20.41 2.64
C CYS A 829 -20.03 -18.92 2.66
N VAL A 830 -20.87 -18.00 3.15
CA VAL A 830 -20.51 -16.58 3.30
C VAL A 830 -19.90 -16.34 4.67
N GLN A 831 -20.55 -16.82 5.73
CA GLN A 831 -20.27 -16.39 7.09
C GLN A 831 -20.70 -17.40 8.16
N VAL A 832 -20.23 -17.17 9.39
CA VAL A 832 -20.76 -17.82 10.59
C VAL A 832 -22.09 -17.18 10.97
N THR A 833 -23.14 -17.99 11.09
CA THR A 833 -24.52 -17.55 11.32
C THR A 833 -24.95 -17.71 12.78
N SER A 834 -24.37 -18.67 13.51
CA SER A 834 -24.65 -18.85 14.93
C SER A 834 -23.52 -19.59 15.66
N VAL A 835 -23.42 -19.37 16.97
CA VAL A 835 -22.46 -20.07 17.84
C VAL A 835 -23.17 -20.46 19.12
N ASN A 836 -23.17 -21.75 19.44
CA ASN A 836 -23.91 -22.34 20.58
C ASN A 836 -25.40 -21.95 20.59
N GLY A 837 -26.02 -21.89 19.41
CA GLY A 837 -27.40 -21.46 19.23
C GLY A 837 -27.64 -19.95 19.36
N THR A 838 -26.61 -19.16 19.67
CA THR A 838 -26.68 -17.70 19.65
C THR A 838 -26.45 -17.21 18.22
N ALA A 839 -27.46 -16.58 17.63
CA ALA A 839 -27.32 -15.98 16.30
C ALA A 839 -26.22 -14.91 16.32
N GLN A 840 -25.39 -14.89 15.29
CA GLN A 840 -24.41 -13.83 15.10
C GLN A 840 -25.12 -12.58 14.58
N PRO A 841 -24.73 -11.37 15.06
CA PRO A 841 -25.31 -10.13 14.58
C PRO A 841 -25.03 -9.94 13.09
N ASP A 842 -25.93 -9.22 12.41
CA ASP A 842 -25.66 -8.78 11.05
C ASP A 842 -24.35 -8.00 11.02
N ARG A 843 -23.62 -8.08 9.90
CA ARG A 843 -22.33 -7.42 9.73
C ARG A 843 -22.42 -5.91 9.81
N ASP A 844 -23.57 -5.34 9.45
CA ASP A 844 -23.83 -3.91 9.57
C ASP A 844 -23.96 -3.46 11.04
N ASP A 845 -24.27 -4.41 11.95
CA ASP A 845 -24.39 -4.18 13.40
C ASP A 845 -23.09 -4.46 14.17
N TRP A 846 -21.98 -4.79 13.48
CA TRP A 846 -20.72 -5.07 14.15
C TRP A 846 -20.11 -3.79 14.73
N PRO A 847 -19.47 -3.86 15.92
CA PRO A 847 -18.65 -2.75 16.39
C PRO A 847 -17.52 -2.48 15.39
N HIS A 848 -17.04 -1.23 15.34
CA HIS A 848 -15.93 -0.87 14.44
C HIS A 848 -14.68 -1.69 14.69
N ALA A 849 -14.41 -2.06 15.94
CA ALA A 849 -13.44 -3.10 16.26
C ALA A 849 -13.89 -3.89 17.50
N GLY A 850 -13.74 -5.21 17.47
CA GLY A 850 -13.94 -6.03 18.66
C GLY A 850 -14.03 -7.52 18.36
N ALA A 851 -14.30 -8.31 19.40
CA ALA A 851 -14.60 -9.73 19.25
C ALA A 851 -16.09 -9.93 18.98
N ALA A 852 -16.41 -11.04 18.32
CA ALA A 852 -17.77 -11.48 18.15
C ALA A 852 -18.39 -11.95 19.49
N PRO A 853 -19.73 -11.80 19.68
CA PRO A 853 -20.41 -12.40 20.81
C PRO A 853 -20.20 -13.92 20.87
N GLY A 854 -19.59 -14.38 21.96
CA GLY A 854 -19.31 -15.80 22.20
C GLY A 854 -17.96 -16.30 21.67
N ALA A 855 -17.11 -15.44 21.09
CA ALA A 855 -15.76 -15.84 20.70
C ALA A 855 -14.93 -16.25 21.93
N LEU A 856 -14.10 -17.29 21.77
CA LEU A 856 -13.08 -17.70 22.74
C LEU A 856 -11.85 -16.82 22.64
N GLY A 857 -11.53 -16.35 21.44
CA GLY A 857 -10.40 -15.47 21.20
C GLY A 857 -10.59 -14.08 21.78
N VAL A 858 -9.49 -13.46 22.22
CA VAL A 858 -9.48 -12.06 22.65
C VAL A 858 -9.47 -11.13 21.44
N ALA A 859 -10.05 -9.94 21.58
CA ALA A 859 -9.90 -8.85 20.61
C ALA A 859 -8.78 -7.91 21.08
N PRO A 860 -7.63 -7.86 20.41
CA PRO A 860 -6.57 -6.95 20.80
C PRO A 860 -6.94 -5.48 20.59
N MET A 861 -7.92 -5.18 19.75
CA MET A 861 -8.43 -3.84 19.50
C MET A 861 -9.95 -3.78 19.68
N THR A 862 -10.43 -2.80 20.42
CA THR A 862 -11.87 -2.54 20.59
C THR A 862 -12.22 -1.09 20.27
N SER A 863 -13.34 -0.88 19.58
CA SER A 863 -13.86 0.44 19.21
C SER A 863 -15.36 0.36 18.94
N GLY A 864 -16.13 1.27 19.55
CA GLY A 864 -17.55 1.45 19.28
C GLY A 864 -17.84 2.45 18.15
N GLY A 865 -16.81 3.12 17.60
CA GLY A 865 -16.99 4.16 16.59
C GLY A 865 -17.24 5.57 17.09
N ASP A 866 -17.15 5.78 18.39
CA ASP A 866 -17.29 7.08 19.04
C ASP A 866 -15.99 7.89 19.06
N GLY A 867 -14.90 7.34 18.53
CA GLY A 867 -13.57 7.95 18.51
C GLY A 867 -12.67 7.44 19.63
N ARG A 868 -13.13 6.47 20.43
CA ARG A 868 -12.32 5.79 21.43
C ARG A 868 -11.92 4.41 20.94
N VAL A 869 -10.61 4.17 20.86
CA VAL A 869 -10.02 2.86 20.52
C VAL A 869 -9.14 2.39 21.66
N GLU A 870 -9.38 1.18 22.15
CA GLU A 870 -8.52 0.52 23.14
C GLU A 870 -7.71 -0.58 22.45
N ILE A 871 -6.38 -0.52 22.59
CA ILE A 871 -5.44 -1.51 22.05
C ILE A 871 -4.74 -2.17 23.23
N THR A 872 -4.82 -3.49 23.30
CA THR A 872 -4.24 -4.30 24.37
C THR A 872 -3.35 -5.37 23.79
N SER A 873 -2.08 -5.38 24.19
CA SER A 873 -1.21 -6.53 23.91
C SER A 873 -1.76 -7.75 24.66
N PRO A 874 -2.03 -8.86 23.96
CA PRO A 874 -2.56 -10.06 24.59
C PRO A 874 -1.47 -10.80 25.39
N VAL A 875 -0.19 -10.49 25.16
CA VAL A 875 0.97 -11.09 25.82
C VAL A 875 1.40 -10.27 27.04
N THR A 876 1.78 -9.00 26.83
CA THR A 876 2.31 -8.14 27.91
C THR A 876 1.22 -7.52 28.77
N ARG A 877 -0.04 -7.59 28.32
CA ARG A 877 -1.19 -6.89 28.93
C ARG A 877 -1.02 -5.37 28.99
N ARG A 878 -0.01 -4.82 28.30
CA ARG A 878 0.13 -3.38 28.11
C ARG A 878 -1.06 -2.88 27.31
N ARG A 879 -1.67 -1.80 27.80
CA ARG A 879 -2.87 -1.24 27.23
C ARG A 879 -2.68 0.25 26.93
N ILE A 880 -3.09 0.64 25.75
CA ILE A 880 -3.16 2.03 25.34
C ILE A 880 -4.58 2.37 24.90
N VAL A 881 -4.97 3.62 25.08
CA VAL A 881 -6.24 4.14 24.60
C VAL A 881 -5.97 5.36 23.72
N LEU A 882 -6.53 5.30 22.52
CA LEU A 882 -6.63 6.40 21.59
C LEU A 882 -8.00 7.04 21.82
N ASP A 883 -8.06 8.15 22.56
CA ASP A 883 -9.31 8.84 22.87
C ASP A 883 -9.42 10.12 22.04
N PHE A 884 -10.17 10.02 20.96
CA PHE A 884 -10.53 11.13 20.09
C PHE A 884 -12.05 11.38 20.14
N THR A 885 -12.72 11.09 21.25
CA THR A 885 -14.17 11.36 21.41
C THR A 885 -14.49 12.86 21.34
N ARG A 886 -13.54 13.69 21.76
CA ARG A 886 -13.59 15.15 21.70
C ARG A 886 -12.64 15.69 20.66
N LEU A 887 -13.17 16.54 19.77
CA LEU A 887 -12.39 17.14 18.68
C LEU A 887 -11.25 18.03 19.20
N ASP A 888 -11.51 18.78 20.27
CA ASP A 888 -10.63 19.79 20.85
C ASP A 888 -9.69 19.26 21.94
N ASN A 889 -9.70 17.95 22.19
CA ASN A 889 -8.90 17.32 23.24
C ASN A 889 -8.62 15.84 22.92
N PRO A 890 -7.89 15.54 21.82
CA PRO A 890 -7.41 14.18 21.57
C PRO A 890 -6.41 13.77 22.65
N MET A 891 -6.54 12.55 23.17
CA MET A 891 -5.69 12.03 24.23
C MET A 891 -5.11 10.66 23.87
N PHE A 892 -3.81 10.52 24.06
CA PHE A 892 -3.13 9.24 24.07
C PHE A 892 -2.91 8.81 25.53
N ILE A 893 -3.61 7.77 25.98
CA ILE A 893 -3.61 7.36 27.39
C ILE A 893 -2.89 6.03 27.52
N LEU A 894 -1.79 6.04 28.27
CA LEU A 894 -1.11 4.82 28.72
C LEU A 894 -1.82 4.30 29.96
N LEU A 895 -2.38 3.10 29.87
CA LEU A 895 -2.93 2.40 31.01
C LEU A 895 -1.88 1.39 31.48
N GLY A 896 -1.51 1.47 32.76
CA GLY A 896 -0.68 0.44 33.39
C GLY A 896 -1.32 -0.95 33.22
N PRO A 897 -0.55 -2.03 33.46
CA PRO A 897 -1.14 -3.36 33.52
C PRO A 897 -2.32 -3.33 34.51
N PRO A 898 -3.46 -3.92 34.14
CA PRO A 898 -4.66 -3.92 34.98
C PRO A 898 -4.43 -4.52 36.37
#